data_AF-A0ABD3QV13-F1
#
_entry.id   AF-A0ABD3QV13-F1
#
_cell.length_a   1.000
_cell.length_b   1.000
_cell.length_c   1.000
_cell.angle_alpha   90.00
_cell.angle_beta   90.00
_cell.angle_gamma   90.00
#
_symmetry.space_group_name_H-M   'P 1'
#
loop_
_entity.id
_entity.type
_entity.pdbx_description
1 polymer ?
#
loop_
_entity_poly.entity_id
_entity_poly.type
_entity_poly.pdbx_seq_one_letter_code
_entity_poly.pdbx_strand_id
1 'polypeptide(L)'
;MSFLFSYLTGFNGNISQWDTSSVTDMEGMFGEANSFNQDIGQWDTSRVTDMSDMFKYAEAFNRDISQWDTSSVEGMNSMFESAYAFNQNISQWDTSQVTDMFDMFYKAYSFNQNIGQWDTSKVTDMAYMFEDAEVFNGDISQWDTSSVQYMYSMFESAYAFNQNIGQWDTSNVTDMEDMFYEAYAFNQNIGLWDTSKVTYMSYMFEGAEAFNSDISQWDTSSVKYMYSMFESAYSFNHNIGQWDTSKITNMEDMFYRAYAFNQNIGQWDTSRVTHMAYMFEGAEVFNGDISQWDTSSVQYMYSMFESAYAFNQNISQLDTSNVTDMEDMFYEAYAFNQNIGLWDTSKVTYMSYMFGSAEAFNGDISQWDTSSVKYMYSMFESAYSFNQNIGQWDTSKITNMEDMFYRAYAFNQNIGQWDTSRVTHMAYMFEGAEVFNGDINQWDTSSVQYMYSMFESAYAFNQNIGQWDTSNVTDMEDMFYEAYAFNQNIGLWDTSKVTYMSYMFGSAEAFNGDISQWDTSNVKYMSYMFSNASSFDQDIGQWDTSRVYDMSYMFYNASVFNQDIRQWNTSSVQDMSFMFFNANSFNQDFCSWKDNFPYSNSSDIFTDSGCNFKAAPTTLSSSFCAVANCIISSESPTASPISTCFPRASKVKLQSLTNSRIQVFEVEVYSSGSNVAVGKTATQSSTYKSKSKLAAGLAVDGQAGTFSHTASSDSTSWWEVDLGGMFSIESLKILNRWCQNSTDPTGCLCRLSHAAVVLFDENDQWVFGTIIGNTCGVLEYESMFPLSAGHCTVN
;
A
#
# COMPACT_ATOMS: atom_id res chain seq x y z
N MET A 1 33.03 -43.08 -17.51
CA MET A 1 33.38 -42.19 -16.38
C MET A 1 32.17 -41.37 -15.93
N SER A 2 30.96 -41.77 -16.32
CA SER A 2 29.71 -41.14 -15.89
C SER A 2 29.62 -40.93 -14.36
N PHE A 3 29.21 -39.73 -13.98
CA PHE A 3 29.01 -39.20 -12.62
C PHE A 3 30.19 -39.35 -11.62
N LEU A 4 31.42 -39.58 -12.08
CA LEU A 4 32.53 -39.97 -11.20
C LEU A 4 32.85 -38.96 -10.08
N PHE A 5 32.76 -37.66 -10.36
CA PHE A 5 33.00 -36.59 -9.40
C PHE A 5 31.74 -35.77 -9.11
N SER A 6 30.57 -36.30 -9.48
CA SER A 6 29.33 -35.57 -9.34
C SER A 6 29.03 -35.24 -7.88
N TYR A 7 28.48 -34.05 -7.62
CA TYR A 7 28.16 -33.50 -6.29
C TYR A 7 29.36 -33.26 -5.36
N LEU A 8 30.59 -33.42 -5.85
CA LEU A 8 31.78 -33.07 -5.09
C LEU A 8 32.08 -31.57 -5.25
N THR A 9 31.28 -30.72 -4.62
CA THR A 9 31.30 -29.25 -4.78
C THR A 9 32.68 -28.60 -4.60
N GLY A 10 33.54 -29.18 -3.74
CA GLY A 10 34.92 -28.72 -3.50
C GLY A 10 36.00 -29.45 -4.31
N PHE A 11 35.65 -30.37 -5.21
CA PHE A 11 36.62 -31.15 -5.96
C PHE A 11 37.35 -30.27 -6.99
N ASN A 12 38.67 -30.25 -6.89
CA ASN A 12 39.55 -29.55 -7.83
C ASN A 12 40.91 -30.27 -7.92
N GLY A 13 40.90 -31.59 -7.84
CA GLY A 13 42.11 -32.43 -7.81
C GLY A 13 42.71 -32.61 -9.20
N ASN A 14 44.03 -32.56 -9.32
CA ASN A 14 44.72 -32.72 -10.60
C ASN A 14 44.54 -34.15 -11.17
N ILE A 15 43.91 -34.22 -12.34
CA ILE A 15 43.61 -35.45 -13.09
C ILE A 15 44.11 -35.39 -14.54
N SER A 16 45.02 -34.46 -14.85
CA SER A 16 45.48 -34.22 -16.23
C SER A 16 46.25 -35.39 -16.85
N GLN A 17 46.73 -36.33 -16.03
CA GLN A 17 47.54 -37.48 -16.45
C GLN A 17 46.74 -38.78 -16.62
N TRP A 18 45.41 -38.71 -16.57
CA TRP A 18 44.56 -39.89 -16.75
C TRP A 18 44.54 -40.34 -18.21
N ASP A 19 44.55 -41.65 -18.44
CA ASP A 19 44.34 -42.25 -19.75
C ASP A 19 42.83 -42.46 -19.97
N THR A 20 42.25 -41.64 -20.85
CA THR A 20 40.81 -41.67 -21.19
C THR A 20 40.50 -42.39 -22.50
N SER A 21 41.50 -42.97 -23.18
CA SER A 21 41.37 -43.55 -24.54
C SER A 21 40.37 -44.71 -24.69
N SER A 22 39.87 -45.24 -23.58
CA SER A 22 38.86 -46.31 -23.54
C SER A 22 37.51 -45.86 -22.97
N VAL A 23 37.36 -44.57 -22.63
CA VAL A 23 36.12 -44.02 -22.09
C VAL A 23 35.15 -43.76 -23.23
N THR A 24 33.91 -44.24 -23.08
CA THR A 24 32.84 -44.01 -24.07
C THR A 24 31.73 -43.11 -23.56
N ASP A 25 31.74 -42.78 -22.27
CA ASP A 25 30.64 -42.09 -21.60
C ASP A 25 31.23 -41.22 -20.48
N MET A 26 30.98 -39.92 -20.54
CA MET A 26 31.41 -38.90 -19.60
C MET A 26 30.22 -38.13 -19.00
N GLU A 27 29.00 -38.67 -19.11
CA GLU A 27 27.78 -38.05 -18.61
C GLU A 27 27.94 -37.59 -17.15
N GLY A 28 27.63 -36.33 -16.85
CA GLY A 28 27.61 -35.80 -15.49
C GLY A 28 28.94 -35.93 -14.73
N MET A 29 30.06 -36.18 -15.39
CA MET A 29 31.32 -36.54 -14.71
C MET A 29 31.75 -35.50 -13.66
N PHE A 30 31.54 -34.21 -13.94
CA PHE A 30 31.79 -33.09 -13.03
C PHE A 30 30.50 -32.32 -12.67
N GLY A 31 29.34 -32.93 -12.87
CA GLY A 31 28.06 -32.31 -12.51
C GLY A 31 28.04 -31.94 -11.03
N GLU A 32 27.73 -30.69 -10.67
CA GLU A 32 27.74 -30.16 -9.29
C GLU A 32 29.13 -30.15 -8.62
N ALA A 33 30.21 -30.23 -9.40
CA ALA A 33 31.57 -30.00 -8.91
C ALA A 33 31.94 -28.51 -9.03
N ASN A 34 31.27 -27.63 -8.27
CA ASN A 34 31.33 -26.16 -8.45
C ASN A 34 32.76 -25.59 -8.51
N SER A 35 33.69 -26.14 -7.72
CA SER A 35 35.09 -25.67 -7.67
C SER A 35 36.01 -26.22 -8.76
N PHE A 36 35.53 -27.13 -9.61
CA PHE A 36 36.37 -27.85 -10.56
C PHE A 36 36.87 -26.94 -11.69
N ASN A 37 38.19 -26.82 -11.84
CA ASN A 37 38.81 -26.00 -12.88
C ASN A 37 40.22 -26.50 -13.24
N GLN A 38 40.40 -27.82 -13.34
CA GLN A 38 41.67 -28.45 -13.67
C GLN A 38 41.85 -28.67 -15.17
N ASP A 39 43.11 -28.69 -15.62
CA ASP A 39 43.46 -28.93 -17.02
C ASP A 39 43.17 -30.38 -17.43
N ILE A 40 42.27 -30.53 -18.41
CA ILE A 40 41.82 -31.79 -19.00
C ILE A 40 41.87 -31.73 -20.54
N GLY A 41 42.52 -30.70 -21.11
CA GLY A 41 42.55 -30.48 -22.56
C GLY A 41 43.33 -31.55 -23.33
N GLN A 42 44.14 -32.36 -22.64
CA GLN A 42 44.95 -33.45 -23.22
C GLN A 42 44.28 -34.83 -23.16
N TRP A 43 43.04 -34.91 -22.69
CA TRP A 43 42.29 -36.17 -22.67
C TRP A 43 41.94 -36.64 -24.08
N ASP A 44 42.00 -37.95 -24.31
CA ASP A 44 41.49 -38.58 -25.52
C ASP A 44 39.99 -38.82 -25.37
N THR A 45 39.19 -38.09 -26.16
CA THR A 45 37.72 -38.16 -26.17
C THR A 45 37.17 -38.85 -27.43
N SER A 46 38.03 -39.41 -28.29
CA SER A 46 37.67 -39.92 -29.63
C SER A 46 36.66 -41.09 -29.64
N ARG A 47 36.37 -41.68 -28.48
CA ARG A 47 35.39 -42.76 -28.30
C ARG A 47 34.18 -42.38 -27.46
N VAL A 48 34.15 -41.15 -26.93
CA VAL A 48 33.07 -40.68 -26.08
C VAL A 48 31.85 -40.40 -26.97
N THR A 49 30.72 -40.98 -26.59
CA THR A 49 29.43 -40.80 -27.27
C THR A 49 28.47 -39.92 -26.47
N ASP A 50 28.72 -39.77 -25.16
CA ASP A 50 27.85 -39.01 -24.27
C ASP A 50 28.67 -38.07 -23.37
N MET A 51 28.37 -36.77 -23.45
CA MET A 51 28.93 -35.71 -22.61
C MET A 51 27.83 -34.88 -21.91
N SER A 52 26.61 -35.39 -21.88
CA SER A 52 25.46 -34.72 -21.27
C SER A 52 25.75 -34.40 -19.80
N ASP A 53 25.32 -33.25 -19.31
CA ASP A 53 25.55 -32.77 -17.93
C ASP A 53 27.03 -32.71 -17.46
N MET A 54 28.03 -32.92 -18.33
CA MET A 54 29.41 -33.19 -17.91
C MET A 54 29.99 -32.09 -17.00
N PHE A 55 29.67 -30.82 -17.26
CA PHE A 55 30.05 -29.64 -16.45
C PHE A 55 28.86 -28.89 -15.87
N LYS A 56 27.69 -29.53 -15.77
CA LYS A 56 26.52 -28.92 -15.14
C LYS A 56 26.84 -28.46 -13.72
N TYR A 57 26.54 -27.21 -13.37
CA TYR A 57 26.92 -26.56 -12.10
C TYR A 57 28.42 -26.59 -11.76
N ALA A 58 29.31 -26.81 -12.74
CA ALA A 58 30.75 -26.64 -12.55
C ALA A 58 31.13 -25.16 -12.67
N GLU A 59 30.60 -24.34 -11.76
CA GLU A 59 30.60 -22.86 -11.81
C GLU A 59 31.97 -22.24 -12.13
N ALA A 60 33.06 -22.80 -11.60
CA ALA A 60 34.42 -22.29 -11.77
C ALA A 60 35.12 -22.78 -13.05
N PHE A 61 34.53 -23.71 -13.80
CA PHE A 61 35.20 -24.37 -14.91
C PHE A 61 35.40 -23.42 -16.10
N ASN A 62 36.66 -23.22 -16.50
CA ASN A 62 37.00 -22.36 -17.64
C ASN A 62 38.36 -22.78 -18.24
N ARG A 63 38.54 -24.08 -18.50
CA ARG A 63 39.77 -24.64 -19.10
C ARG A 63 39.61 -24.99 -20.56
N ASP A 64 40.71 -24.83 -21.29
CA ASP A 64 40.77 -25.11 -22.72
C ASP A 64 40.52 -26.60 -22.99
N ILE A 65 39.46 -26.86 -23.75
CA ILE A 65 39.01 -28.16 -24.23
C ILE A 65 38.86 -28.17 -25.76
N SER A 66 39.51 -27.21 -26.44
CA SER A 66 39.44 -27.04 -27.89
C SER A 66 40.00 -28.21 -28.69
N GLN A 67 40.85 -29.04 -28.07
CA GLN A 67 41.54 -30.17 -28.71
C GLN A 67 40.80 -31.50 -28.57
N TRP A 68 39.62 -31.52 -27.93
CA TRP A 68 38.80 -32.72 -27.82
C TRP A 68 38.25 -33.13 -29.18
N ASP A 69 38.26 -34.44 -29.44
CA ASP A 69 37.58 -35.06 -30.57
C ASP A 69 36.13 -35.36 -30.15
N THR A 70 35.17 -34.62 -30.70
CA THR A 70 33.72 -34.77 -30.41
C THR A 70 32.97 -35.47 -31.53
N SER A 71 33.66 -35.99 -32.56
CA SER A 71 33.03 -36.55 -33.78
C SER A 71 32.12 -37.76 -33.55
N SER A 72 32.21 -38.39 -32.37
CA SER A 72 31.37 -39.52 -31.96
C SER A 72 30.29 -39.14 -30.93
N VAL A 73 30.24 -37.89 -30.47
CA VAL A 73 29.32 -37.45 -29.41
C VAL A 73 27.90 -37.25 -29.97
N GLU A 74 26.94 -37.93 -29.37
CA GLU A 74 25.51 -37.85 -29.70
C GLU A 74 24.75 -36.97 -28.68
N GLY A 75 25.12 -37.04 -27.38
CA GLY A 75 24.50 -36.28 -26.28
C GLY A 75 25.38 -35.15 -25.75
N MET A 76 24.85 -33.92 -25.77
CA MET A 76 25.48 -32.71 -25.21
C MET A 76 24.51 -31.86 -24.38
N ASN A 77 23.30 -32.35 -24.09
CA ASN A 77 22.31 -31.59 -23.33
C ASN A 77 22.86 -31.22 -21.95
N SER A 78 22.55 -30.00 -21.50
CA SER A 78 22.95 -29.44 -20.21
C SER A 78 24.47 -29.48 -19.92
N MET A 79 25.33 -29.68 -20.92
CA MET A 79 26.76 -29.92 -20.70
C MET A 79 27.45 -28.79 -19.92
N PHE A 80 27.08 -27.52 -20.17
CA PHE A 80 27.61 -26.33 -19.49
C PHE A 80 26.54 -25.57 -18.73
N GLU A 81 25.42 -26.22 -18.39
CA GLU A 81 24.38 -25.59 -17.57
C GLU A 81 24.98 -25.05 -16.27
N SER A 82 24.75 -23.77 -15.96
CA SER A 82 25.27 -23.07 -14.79
C SER A 82 26.81 -23.14 -14.64
N ALA A 83 27.55 -23.36 -15.73
CA ALA A 83 29.01 -23.22 -15.76
C ALA A 83 29.38 -21.72 -15.90
N TYR A 84 29.09 -20.93 -14.87
CA TYR A 84 29.12 -19.46 -14.89
C TYR A 84 30.38 -18.84 -15.51
N ALA A 85 31.55 -19.42 -15.26
CA ALA A 85 32.83 -18.90 -15.74
C ALA A 85 33.21 -19.37 -17.16
N PHE A 86 32.50 -20.34 -17.75
CA PHE A 86 32.93 -21.00 -18.98
C PHE A 86 32.85 -20.05 -20.19
N ASN A 87 33.98 -19.85 -20.86
CA ASN A 87 34.08 -19.02 -22.06
C ASN A 87 35.26 -19.44 -22.96
N GLN A 88 35.48 -20.74 -23.12
CA GLN A 88 36.61 -21.27 -23.90
C GLN A 88 36.22 -21.61 -25.34
N ASN A 89 37.17 -21.48 -26.25
CA ASN A 89 36.95 -21.71 -27.67
C ASN A 89 36.64 -23.19 -27.96
N ILE A 90 35.42 -23.44 -28.43
CA ILE A 90 34.90 -24.75 -28.86
C ILE A 90 34.47 -24.76 -30.34
N SER A 91 34.97 -23.80 -31.13
CA SER A 91 34.62 -23.65 -32.55
C SER A 91 35.03 -24.83 -33.45
N GLN A 92 35.97 -25.67 -32.99
CA GLN A 92 36.51 -26.80 -33.77
C GLN A 92 35.84 -28.13 -33.45
N TRP A 93 34.86 -28.15 -32.55
CA TRP A 93 34.11 -29.35 -32.23
C TRP A 93 33.26 -29.79 -33.42
N ASP A 94 33.28 -31.09 -33.70
CA ASP A 94 32.37 -31.74 -34.63
C ASP A 94 31.08 -32.09 -33.89
N THR A 95 29.98 -31.47 -34.28
CA THR A 95 28.63 -31.69 -33.71
C THR A 95 27.71 -32.48 -34.65
N SER A 96 28.24 -33.04 -35.74
CA SER A 96 27.43 -33.68 -36.81
C SER A 96 26.64 -34.92 -36.39
N GLN A 97 26.87 -35.45 -35.18
CA GLN A 97 26.10 -36.54 -34.58
C GLN A 97 25.16 -36.09 -33.45
N VAL A 98 25.26 -34.84 -33.00
CA VAL A 98 24.46 -34.32 -31.89
C VAL A 98 23.01 -34.16 -32.31
N THR A 99 22.09 -34.70 -31.51
CA THR A 99 20.64 -34.60 -31.76
C THR A 99 19.91 -33.71 -30.76
N ASP A 100 20.52 -33.43 -29.61
CA ASP A 100 19.91 -32.73 -28.49
C ASP A 100 20.90 -31.69 -27.92
N MET A 101 20.48 -30.42 -27.91
CA MET A 101 21.22 -29.28 -27.35
C MET A 101 20.44 -28.57 -26.24
N PHE A 102 19.40 -29.22 -25.71
CA PHE A 102 18.60 -28.73 -24.59
C PHE A 102 19.50 -28.22 -23.45
N ASP A 103 19.25 -27.01 -22.95
CA ASP A 103 19.96 -26.39 -21.80
C ASP A 103 21.50 -26.29 -21.91
N MET A 104 22.11 -26.51 -23.09
CA MET A 104 23.55 -26.72 -23.17
C MET A 104 24.39 -25.59 -22.54
N PHE A 105 23.96 -24.33 -22.68
CA PHE A 105 24.59 -23.14 -22.09
C PHE A 105 23.66 -22.37 -21.16
N TYR A 106 22.61 -23.02 -20.64
CA TYR A 106 21.70 -22.40 -19.68
C TYR A 106 22.50 -21.80 -18.50
N LYS A 107 22.31 -20.51 -18.17
CA LYS A 107 23.07 -19.78 -17.12
C LYS A 107 24.58 -19.78 -17.29
N ALA A 108 25.12 -20.03 -18.49
CA ALA A 108 26.54 -19.85 -18.77
C ALA A 108 26.85 -18.35 -18.95
N TYR A 109 26.72 -17.55 -17.88
CA TYR A 109 26.73 -16.08 -17.91
C TYR A 109 27.90 -15.45 -18.68
N SER A 110 29.07 -16.09 -18.70
CA SER A 110 30.28 -15.57 -19.37
C SER A 110 30.43 -16.01 -20.83
N PHE A 111 29.60 -16.92 -21.33
CA PHE A 111 29.81 -17.60 -22.59
C PHE A 111 29.49 -16.70 -23.80
N ASN A 112 30.48 -16.48 -24.66
CA ASN A 112 30.31 -15.72 -25.91
C ASN A 112 31.37 -16.13 -26.96
N GLN A 113 31.46 -17.42 -27.24
CA GLN A 113 32.43 -17.96 -28.19
C GLN A 113 31.81 -18.23 -29.57
N ASN A 114 32.67 -18.33 -30.58
CA ASN A 114 32.24 -18.60 -31.96
C ASN A 114 31.86 -20.08 -32.12
N ILE A 115 30.56 -20.34 -32.27
CA ILE A 115 29.97 -21.66 -32.50
C ILE A 115 29.19 -21.73 -33.83
N GLY A 116 29.32 -20.71 -34.68
CA GLY A 116 28.57 -20.62 -35.94
C GLY A 116 28.97 -21.65 -37.00
N GLN A 117 30.04 -22.43 -36.77
CA GLN A 117 30.50 -23.49 -37.68
C GLN A 117 30.06 -24.90 -37.25
N TRP A 118 29.29 -25.01 -36.18
CA TRP A 118 28.71 -26.28 -35.74
C TRP A 118 27.69 -26.79 -36.77
N ASP A 119 27.68 -28.11 -36.96
CA ASP A 119 26.67 -28.81 -37.75
C ASP A 119 25.48 -29.12 -36.83
N THR A 120 24.35 -28.43 -37.03
CA THR A 120 23.11 -28.60 -36.26
C THR A 120 22.04 -29.37 -37.03
N SER A 121 22.36 -29.93 -38.20
CA SER A 121 21.36 -30.51 -39.13
C SER A 121 20.53 -31.68 -38.56
N LYS A 122 21.01 -32.32 -37.49
CA LYS A 122 20.32 -33.40 -36.78
C LYS A 122 19.68 -32.98 -35.45
N VAL A 123 19.92 -31.76 -34.99
CA VAL A 123 19.40 -31.29 -33.71
C VAL A 123 17.89 -31.11 -33.82
N THR A 124 17.16 -31.70 -32.88
CA THR A 124 15.71 -31.58 -32.80
C THR A 124 15.22 -30.69 -31.66
N ASP A 125 16.06 -30.49 -30.64
CA ASP A 125 15.74 -29.72 -29.44
C ASP A 125 16.85 -28.69 -29.15
N MET A 126 16.47 -27.42 -29.10
CA MET A 126 17.31 -26.28 -28.73
C MET A 126 16.68 -25.45 -27.60
N ALA A 127 15.66 -25.98 -26.91
CA ALA A 127 15.01 -25.25 -25.84
C ALA A 127 16.02 -24.87 -24.75
N TYR A 128 15.86 -23.66 -24.22
CA TYR A 128 16.71 -23.09 -23.16
C TYR A 128 18.23 -23.00 -23.44
N MET A 129 18.68 -23.29 -24.67
CA MET A 129 20.10 -23.48 -24.96
C MET A 129 20.98 -22.30 -24.51
N PHE A 130 20.49 -21.06 -24.60
CA PHE A 130 21.15 -19.84 -24.15
C PHE A 130 20.32 -19.03 -23.14
N GLU A 131 19.37 -19.66 -22.45
CA GLU A 131 18.65 -18.98 -21.36
C GLU A 131 19.70 -18.47 -20.35
N ASP A 132 19.59 -17.21 -19.91
CA ASP A 132 20.52 -16.56 -18.98
C ASP A 132 22.00 -16.55 -19.44
N ALA A 133 22.30 -16.81 -20.71
CA ALA A 133 23.63 -16.58 -21.28
C ALA A 133 23.80 -15.08 -21.58
N GLU A 134 23.77 -14.26 -20.53
CA GLU A 134 23.58 -12.79 -20.56
C GLU A 134 24.41 -12.03 -21.61
N VAL A 135 25.67 -12.44 -21.83
CA VAL A 135 26.61 -11.78 -22.73
C VAL A 135 26.74 -12.45 -24.10
N PHE A 136 25.99 -13.53 -24.34
CA PHE A 136 26.05 -14.28 -25.58
C PHE A 136 25.55 -13.44 -26.76
N ASN A 137 26.40 -13.31 -27.77
CA ASN A 137 26.06 -12.62 -29.01
C ASN A 137 26.87 -13.19 -30.19
N GLY A 138 27.15 -14.50 -30.14
CA GLY A 138 27.94 -15.19 -31.16
C GLY A 138 27.14 -15.42 -32.44
N ASP A 139 27.76 -15.23 -33.61
CA ASP A 139 27.09 -15.45 -34.91
C ASP A 139 26.74 -16.93 -35.11
N ILE A 140 25.44 -17.20 -35.18
CA ILE A 140 24.81 -18.52 -35.39
C ILE A 140 23.93 -18.53 -36.65
N SER A 141 24.14 -17.56 -37.56
CA SER A 141 23.34 -17.41 -38.78
C SER A 141 23.43 -18.59 -39.76
N GLN A 142 24.47 -19.43 -39.63
CA GLN A 142 24.75 -20.55 -40.54
C GLN A 142 24.23 -21.90 -40.05
N TRP A 143 23.58 -21.95 -38.88
CA TRP A 143 23.01 -23.19 -38.35
C TRP A 143 21.87 -23.71 -39.25
N ASP A 144 21.84 -25.02 -39.44
CA ASP A 144 20.72 -25.73 -40.06
C ASP A 144 19.71 -26.07 -38.97
N THR A 145 18.57 -25.39 -38.98
CA THR A 145 17.49 -25.57 -38.01
C THR A 145 16.31 -26.38 -38.56
N SER A 146 16.43 -26.93 -39.77
CA SER A 146 15.32 -27.60 -40.47
C SER A 146 14.77 -28.84 -39.73
N SER A 147 15.54 -29.43 -38.82
CA SER A 147 15.12 -30.56 -37.98
C SER A 147 14.55 -30.16 -36.60
N VAL A 148 14.70 -28.90 -36.20
CA VAL A 148 14.37 -28.43 -34.84
C VAL A 148 12.86 -28.32 -34.66
N GLN A 149 12.38 -28.81 -33.51
CA GLN A 149 10.97 -28.83 -33.12
C GLN A 149 10.69 -27.92 -31.92
N TYR A 150 11.66 -27.78 -31.01
CA TYR A 150 11.53 -27.00 -29.77
C TYR A 150 12.64 -25.93 -29.70
N MET A 151 12.24 -24.67 -29.53
CA MET A 151 13.13 -23.51 -29.35
C MET A 151 12.63 -22.55 -28.26
N TYR A 152 11.68 -23.00 -27.43
CA TYR A 152 11.14 -22.16 -26.36
C TYR A 152 12.24 -21.78 -25.36
N SER A 153 12.17 -20.56 -24.83
CA SER A 153 13.16 -19.94 -23.95
C SER A 153 14.62 -19.93 -24.46
N MET A 154 14.87 -20.20 -25.75
CA MET A 154 16.25 -20.39 -26.24
C MET A 154 17.17 -19.19 -25.96
N PHE A 155 16.65 -17.96 -26.01
CA PHE A 155 17.38 -16.72 -25.73
C PHE A 155 16.75 -15.92 -24.58
N GLU A 156 15.98 -16.57 -23.72
CA GLU A 156 15.42 -15.94 -22.53
C GLU A 156 16.56 -15.33 -21.67
N SER A 157 16.44 -14.05 -21.31
CA SER A 157 17.45 -13.29 -20.55
C SER A 157 18.87 -13.27 -21.18
N ALA A 158 19.00 -13.58 -22.46
CA ALA A 158 20.23 -13.39 -23.23
C ALA A 158 20.37 -11.91 -23.62
N TYR A 159 20.56 -11.03 -22.63
CA TYR A 159 20.44 -9.58 -22.75
C TYR A 159 21.19 -8.96 -23.94
N ALA A 160 22.38 -9.47 -24.27
CA ALA A 160 23.22 -8.96 -25.35
C ALA A 160 22.92 -9.54 -26.74
N PHE A 161 22.05 -10.54 -26.86
CA PHE A 161 21.84 -11.28 -28.09
C PHE A 161 21.14 -10.43 -29.16
N ASN A 162 21.78 -10.28 -30.32
CA ASN A 162 21.23 -9.50 -31.43
C ASN A 162 21.80 -9.96 -32.79
N GLN A 163 21.95 -11.27 -33.00
CA GLN A 163 22.52 -11.84 -34.22
C GLN A 163 21.46 -12.20 -35.27
N ASN A 164 21.85 -12.10 -36.55
CA ASN A 164 20.94 -12.32 -37.67
C ASN A 164 20.58 -13.81 -37.84
N ILE A 165 19.42 -14.19 -37.33
CA ILE A 165 18.83 -15.54 -37.41
C ILE A 165 17.67 -15.63 -38.40
N GLY A 166 17.48 -14.61 -39.25
CA GLY A 166 16.37 -14.55 -40.20
C GLY A 166 16.37 -15.58 -41.33
N GLN A 167 17.45 -16.37 -41.45
CA GLN A 167 17.58 -17.42 -42.47
C GLN A 167 17.33 -18.84 -41.94
N TRP A 168 16.99 -18.96 -40.65
CA TRP A 168 16.64 -20.23 -40.04
C TRP A 168 15.35 -20.82 -40.64
N ASP A 169 15.32 -22.14 -40.76
CA ASP A 169 14.13 -22.90 -41.16
C ASP A 169 13.34 -23.29 -39.91
N THR A 170 12.24 -22.58 -39.65
CA THR A 170 11.36 -22.84 -38.49
C THR A 170 10.15 -23.70 -38.85
N SER A 171 10.11 -24.29 -40.05
CA SER A 171 8.91 -24.98 -40.57
C SER A 171 8.49 -26.22 -39.78
N ASN A 172 9.32 -26.72 -38.87
CA ASN A 172 9.02 -27.83 -37.96
C ASN A 172 8.81 -27.41 -36.50
N VAL A 173 9.04 -26.14 -36.16
CA VAL A 173 8.89 -25.62 -34.80
C VAL A 173 7.40 -25.53 -34.43
N THR A 174 7.06 -26.03 -33.25
CA THR A 174 5.69 -25.97 -32.72
C THR A 174 5.55 -25.03 -31.52
N ASP A 175 6.67 -24.68 -30.89
CA ASP A 175 6.73 -23.93 -29.63
C ASP A 175 7.83 -22.86 -29.69
N MET A 176 7.42 -21.60 -29.51
CA MET A 176 8.27 -20.40 -29.46
C MET A 176 7.99 -19.59 -28.18
N GLU A 177 7.37 -20.20 -27.17
CA GLU A 177 7.14 -19.56 -25.86
C GLU A 177 8.47 -19.03 -25.29
N ASP A 178 8.45 -17.82 -24.71
CA ASP A 178 9.61 -17.18 -24.06
C ASP A 178 10.89 -17.01 -24.92
N MET A 179 10.85 -17.28 -26.24
CA MET A 179 12.08 -17.43 -27.05
C MET A 179 13.04 -16.24 -26.95
N PHE A 180 12.51 -15.01 -26.80
CA PHE A 180 13.27 -13.77 -26.59
C PHE A 180 12.81 -13.00 -25.35
N TYR A 181 12.23 -13.69 -24.36
CA TYR A 181 11.86 -13.07 -23.08
C TYR A 181 13.10 -12.37 -22.49
N GLU A 182 12.98 -11.08 -22.15
CA GLU A 182 14.05 -10.22 -21.66
C GLU A 182 15.33 -10.17 -22.52
N ALA A 183 15.28 -10.55 -23.80
CA ALA A 183 16.39 -10.35 -24.74
C ALA A 183 16.49 -8.88 -25.16
N TYR A 184 16.87 -7.99 -24.22
CA TYR A 184 16.76 -6.53 -24.32
C TYR A 184 17.30 -5.93 -25.64
N ALA A 185 18.42 -6.46 -26.15
CA ALA A 185 19.07 -5.94 -27.35
C ALA A 185 18.49 -6.49 -28.68
N PHE A 186 17.63 -7.50 -28.65
CA PHE A 186 17.22 -8.23 -29.84
C PHE A 186 16.32 -7.39 -30.76
N ASN A 187 16.76 -7.18 -32.00
CA ASN A 187 15.97 -6.51 -33.03
C ASN A 187 16.40 -6.91 -34.45
N GLN A 188 16.42 -8.22 -34.72
CA GLN A 188 16.80 -8.75 -36.02
C GLN A 188 15.58 -9.16 -36.86
N ASN A 189 15.74 -9.12 -38.18
CA ASN A 189 14.66 -9.47 -39.10
C ASN A 189 14.40 -10.98 -39.10
N ILE A 190 13.26 -11.37 -38.54
CA ILE A 190 12.74 -12.74 -38.46
C ILE A 190 11.41 -12.90 -39.22
N GLY A 191 11.04 -11.92 -40.06
CA GLY A 191 9.76 -11.94 -40.78
C GLY A 191 9.63 -13.03 -41.84
N LEU A 192 10.72 -13.74 -42.16
CA LEU A 192 10.74 -14.85 -43.13
C LEU A 192 10.59 -16.24 -42.49
N TRP A 193 10.47 -16.32 -41.17
CA TRP A 193 10.23 -17.58 -40.47
C TRP A 193 8.87 -18.18 -40.87
N ASP A 194 8.83 -19.51 -41.00
CA ASP A 194 7.59 -20.26 -41.17
C ASP A 194 7.02 -20.59 -39.80
N THR A 195 5.93 -19.92 -39.42
CA THR A 195 5.25 -20.10 -38.14
C THR A 195 3.99 -20.97 -38.26
N SER A 196 3.72 -21.58 -39.42
CA SER A 196 2.44 -22.24 -39.72
C SER A 196 2.08 -23.41 -38.80
N LYS A 197 3.07 -23.99 -38.12
CA LYS A 197 2.89 -25.07 -37.12
C LYS A 197 2.96 -24.62 -35.67
N VAL A 198 3.33 -23.36 -35.40
CA VAL A 198 3.51 -22.86 -34.03
C VAL A 198 2.17 -22.75 -33.32
N THR A 199 2.09 -23.27 -32.10
CA THR A 199 0.90 -23.21 -31.25
C THR A 199 1.07 -22.35 -30.00
N TYR A 200 2.31 -22.14 -29.54
CA TYR A 200 2.68 -21.38 -28.34
C TYR A 200 3.62 -20.22 -28.74
N MET A 201 3.21 -18.99 -28.40
CA MET A 201 3.94 -17.74 -28.58
C MET A 201 3.78 -16.81 -27.37
N SER A 202 3.28 -17.32 -26.24
CA SER A 202 3.18 -16.53 -25.01
C SER A 202 4.56 -15.98 -24.67
N TYR A 203 4.63 -14.75 -24.18
CA TYR A 203 5.87 -14.16 -23.65
C TYR A 203 7.04 -14.02 -24.65
N MET A 204 6.86 -14.37 -25.93
CA MET A 204 7.97 -14.54 -26.88
C MET A 204 8.88 -13.31 -26.99
N PHE A 205 8.33 -12.10 -26.87
CA PHE A 205 9.07 -10.83 -26.87
C PHE A 205 8.81 -10.00 -25.61
N GLU A 206 8.35 -10.64 -24.52
CA GLU A 206 8.21 -9.92 -23.26
C GLU A 206 9.56 -9.35 -22.85
N GLY A 207 9.61 -8.07 -22.48
CA GLY A 207 10.84 -7.39 -22.11
C GLY A 207 11.86 -7.24 -23.24
N ALA A 208 11.59 -7.65 -24.49
CA ALA A 208 12.49 -7.42 -25.61
C ALA A 208 12.47 -5.93 -26.04
N GLU A 209 13.03 -5.06 -25.21
CA GLU A 209 12.83 -3.59 -25.25
C GLU A 209 13.15 -2.95 -26.61
N ALA A 210 14.18 -3.45 -27.31
CA ALA A 210 14.60 -2.96 -28.62
C ALA A 210 13.83 -3.55 -29.80
N PHE A 211 13.01 -4.59 -29.58
CA PHE A 211 12.37 -5.35 -30.65
C PHE A 211 11.35 -4.49 -31.40
N ASN A 212 11.63 -4.27 -32.68
CA ASN A 212 10.75 -3.58 -33.60
C ASN A 212 11.10 -4.03 -35.02
N SER A 213 10.93 -5.32 -35.28
CA SER A 213 11.13 -5.92 -36.61
C SER A 213 9.81 -6.33 -37.25
N ASP A 214 9.76 -6.36 -38.59
CA ASP A 214 8.55 -6.71 -39.34
C ASP A 214 8.26 -8.22 -39.28
N ILE A 215 7.15 -8.56 -38.64
CA ILE A 215 6.61 -9.93 -38.47
C ILE A 215 5.21 -10.06 -39.09
N SER A 216 4.85 -9.15 -40.01
CA SER A 216 3.52 -9.11 -40.63
C SER A 216 3.18 -10.33 -41.49
N GLN A 217 4.20 -11.09 -41.92
CA GLN A 217 4.06 -12.25 -42.81
C GLN A 217 3.94 -13.59 -42.08
N TRP A 218 4.00 -13.59 -40.75
CA TRP A 218 3.83 -14.81 -39.96
C TRP A 218 2.43 -15.40 -40.14
N ASP A 219 2.36 -16.72 -40.29
CA ASP A 219 1.11 -17.48 -40.26
C ASP A 219 0.78 -17.84 -38.81
N THR A 220 -0.17 -17.11 -38.22
CA THR A 220 -0.64 -17.33 -36.85
C THR A 220 -1.87 -18.23 -36.77
N SER A 221 -2.32 -18.82 -37.89
CA SER A 221 -3.58 -19.57 -37.94
C SER A 221 -3.58 -20.83 -37.06
N SER A 222 -2.41 -21.30 -36.61
CA SER A 222 -2.25 -22.42 -35.67
C SER A 222 -2.09 -22.00 -34.20
N VAL A 223 -1.78 -20.73 -33.93
CA VAL A 223 -1.45 -20.21 -32.59
C VAL A 223 -2.68 -20.29 -31.69
N LYS A 224 -2.45 -20.68 -30.43
CA LYS A 224 -3.48 -20.80 -29.39
C LYS A 224 -3.18 -19.94 -28.17
N TYR A 225 -1.90 -19.79 -27.85
CA TYR A 225 -1.40 -19.07 -26.68
C TYR A 225 -0.45 -17.97 -27.17
N MET A 226 -0.79 -16.71 -26.86
CA MET A 226 -0.02 -15.52 -27.25
C MET A 226 -0.15 -14.38 -26.23
N TYR A 227 -0.61 -14.66 -25.02
CA TYR A 227 -0.73 -13.63 -23.98
C TYR A 227 0.66 -13.12 -23.57
N SER A 228 0.75 -11.88 -23.11
CA SER A 228 2.02 -11.17 -22.80
C SER A 228 3.08 -11.14 -23.92
N MET A 229 2.74 -11.47 -25.17
CA MET A 229 3.75 -11.65 -26.22
C MET A 229 4.63 -10.41 -26.46
N PHE A 230 4.09 -9.19 -26.30
CA PHE A 230 4.83 -7.93 -26.41
C PHE A 230 4.79 -7.11 -25.11
N GLU A 231 4.57 -7.76 -23.97
CA GLU A 231 4.66 -7.11 -22.67
C GLU A 231 6.03 -6.43 -22.51
N SER A 232 6.07 -5.16 -22.12
CA SER A 232 7.30 -4.36 -21.98
C SER A 232 8.21 -4.32 -23.23
N ALA A 233 7.71 -4.67 -24.42
CA ALA A 233 8.44 -4.50 -25.69
C ALA A 233 8.38 -3.03 -26.12
N TYR A 234 9.09 -2.16 -25.39
CA TYR A 234 8.94 -0.70 -25.44
C TYR A 234 8.96 -0.08 -26.84
N SER A 235 9.79 -0.62 -27.74
CA SER A 235 9.96 -0.10 -29.10
C SER A 235 8.98 -0.66 -30.12
N PHE A 236 8.20 -1.69 -29.78
CA PHE A 236 7.43 -2.46 -30.76
C PHE A 236 6.26 -1.64 -31.33
N ASN A 237 6.25 -1.47 -32.65
CA ASN A 237 5.22 -0.74 -33.37
C ASN A 237 5.11 -1.20 -34.85
N HIS A 238 5.17 -2.50 -35.10
CA HIS A 238 5.03 -3.08 -36.45
C HIS A 238 3.64 -3.63 -36.72
N ASN A 239 3.22 -3.54 -37.98
CA ASN A 239 1.88 -3.93 -38.40
C ASN A 239 1.68 -5.45 -38.31
N ILE A 240 0.76 -5.86 -37.42
CA ILE A 240 0.34 -7.24 -37.19
C ILE A 240 -1.16 -7.44 -37.43
N GLY A 241 -1.82 -6.48 -38.09
CA GLY A 241 -3.27 -6.51 -38.33
C GLY A 241 -3.76 -7.60 -39.29
N GLN A 242 -2.85 -8.34 -39.93
CA GLN A 242 -3.19 -9.45 -40.84
C GLN A 242 -3.11 -10.83 -40.18
N TRP A 243 -2.73 -10.89 -38.90
CA TRP A 243 -2.67 -12.15 -38.16
C TRP A 243 -4.07 -12.75 -37.98
N ASP A 244 -4.14 -14.08 -38.09
CA ASP A 244 -5.33 -14.86 -37.73
C ASP A 244 -5.32 -15.12 -36.22
N THR A 245 -6.27 -14.52 -35.50
CA THR A 245 -6.45 -14.67 -34.05
C THR A 245 -7.66 -15.54 -33.69
N SER A 246 -8.28 -16.22 -34.67
CA SER A 246 -9.56 -16.94 -34.49
C SER A 246 -9.51 -18.12 -33.52
N LYS A 247 -8.32 -18.54 -33.08
CA LYS A 247 -8.09 -19.61 -32.11
C LYS A 247 -7.72 -19.12 -30.71
N ILE A 248 -7.46 -17.82 -30.56
CA ILE A 248 -6.95 -17.23 -29.32
C ILE A 248 -8.09 -17.04 -28.33
N THR A 249 -7.85 -17.43 -27.08
CA THR A 249 -8.81 -17.26 -25.97
C THR A 249 -8.32 -16.30 -24.89
N ASN A 250 -7.01 -16.04 -24.82
CA ASN A 250 -6.40 -15.14 -23.87
C ASN A 250 -5.52 -14.11 -24.61
N MET A 251 -5.80 -12.82 -24.42
CA MET A 251 -5.03 -11.67 -24.91
C MET A 251 -4.58 -10.75 -23.75
N GLU A 252 -4.59 -11.27 -22.52
CA GLU A 252 -4.09 -10.57 -21.34
C GLU A 252 -2.65 -10.12 -21.57
N ASP A 253 -2.34 -8.91 -21.11
CA ASP A 253 -1.00 -8.28 -21.16
C ASP A 253 -0.34 -8.18 -22.54
N MET A 254 -1.05 -8.49 -23.64
CA MET A 254 -0.47 -8.62 -24.99
C MET A 254 0.44 -7.44 -25.38
N PHE A 255 0.07 -6.22 -25.00
CA PHE A 255 0.82 -4.98 -25.22
C PHE A 255 1.02 -4.17 -23.94
N TYR A 256 0.97 -4.82 -22.77
CA TYR A 256 1.22 -4.15 -21.50
C TYR A 256 2.59 -3.46 -21.54
N ARG A 257 2.63 -2.15 -21.28
CA ARG A 257 3.82 -1.27 -21.38
C ARG A 257 4.54 -1.30 -22.73
N ALA A 258 3.88 -1.70 -23.82
CA ALA A 258 4.41 -1.52 -25.17
C ALA A 258 4.26 -0.04 -25.59
N TYR A 259 5.05 0.86 -24.98
CA TYR A 259 4.87 2.32 -25.03
C TYR A 259 4.69 2.89 -26.44
N ALA A 260 5.36 2.32 -27.44
CA ALA A 260 5.32 2.79 -28.82
C ALA A 260 4.16 2.21 -29.67
N PHE A 261 3.43 1.21 -29.18
CA PHE A 261 2.49 0.44 -29.99
C PHE A 261 1.25 1.25 -30.39
N ASN A 262 1.01 1.38 -31.70
CA ASN A 262 -0.19 2.05 -32.23
C ASN A 262 -0.53 1.57 -33.66
N GLN A 263 -0.60 0.26 -33.85
CA GLN A 263 -0.88 -0.34 -35.15
C GLN A 263 -2.36 -0.73 -35.30
N ASN A 264 -2.80 -0.85 -36.55
CA ASN A 264 -4.18 -1.24 -36.86
C ASN A 264 -4.37 -2.75 -36.65
N ILE A 265 -5.10 -3.11 -35.60
CA ILE A 265 -5.48 -4.48 -35.22
C ILE A 265 -7.01 -4.69 -35.22
N GLY A 266 -7.77 -3.75 -35.80
CA GLY A 266 -9.22 -3.81 -35.82
C GLY A 266 -9.82 -4.95 -36.66
N GLN A 267 -9.00 -5.71 -37.40
CA GLN A 267 -9.43 -6.86 -38.20
C GLN A 267 -9.20 -8.21 -37.51
N TRP A 268 -8.66 -8.22 -36.30
CA TRP A 268 -8.51 -9.44 -35.51
C TRP A 268 -9.86 -10.06 -35.17
N ASP A 269 -9.93 -11.39 -35.23
CA ASP A 269 -11.07 -12.17 -34.74
C ASP A 269 -10.93 -12.40 -33.24
N THR A 270 -11.74 -11.70 -32.45
CA THR A 270 -11.75 -11.78 -30.98
C THR A 270 -12.90 -12.62 -30.44
N SER A 271 -13.68 -13.29 -31.31
CA SER A 271 -14.95 -13.95 -30.93
C SER A 271 -14.81 -15.05 -29.87
N ARG A 272 -13.60 -15.58 -29.67
CA ARG A 272 -13.26 -16.61 -28.67
C ARG A 272 -12.51 -16.07 -27.45
N VAL A 273 -12.12 -14.81 -27.46
CA VAL A 273 -11.33 -14.21 -26.38
C VAL A 273 -12.20 -14.04 -25.15
N THR A 274 -11.70 -14.53 -24.01
CA THR A 274 -12.36 -14.43 -22.72
C THR A 274 -11.62 -13.50 -21.75
N HIS A 275 -10.32 -13.28 -21.97
CA HIS A 275 -9.45 -12.45 -21.13
C HIS A 275 -8.78 -11.36 -21.99
N MET A 276 -9.00 -10.10 -21.62
CA MET A 276 -8.39 -8.90 -22.22
C MET A 276 -7.89 -7.93 -21.13
N ALA A 277 -7.73 -8.40 -19.88
CA ALA A 277 -7.19 -7.56 -18.82
C ALA A 277 -5.80 -7.06 -19.21
N TYR A 278 -5.47 -5.82 -18.83
CA TYR A 278 -4.16 -5.21 -19.06
C TYR A 278 -3.67 -5.10 -20.51
N MET A 279 -4.48 -5.49 -21.50
CA MET A 279 -4.03 -5.69 -22.89
C MET A 279 -3.30 -4.49 -23.48
N PHE A 280 -3.72 -3.26 -23.14
CA PHE A 280 -3.09 -2.01 -23.55
C PHE A 280 -2.69 -1.13 -22.36
N GLU A 281 -2.57 -1.70 -21.14
CA GLU A 281 -2.12 -0.91 -20.00
C GLU A 281 -0.71 -0.36 -20.31
N GLY A 282 -0.50 0.95 -20.14
CA GLY A 282 0.78 1.60 -20.44
C GLY A 282 1.15 1.62 -21.94
N ALA A 283 0.28 1.23 -22.87
CA ALA A 283 0.48 1.47 -24.29
C ALA A 283 0.18 2.95 -24.61
N GLU A 284 1.04 3.86 -24.13
CA GLU A 284 0.79 5.30 -23.98
C GLU A 284 0.25 5.99 -25.24
N VAL A 285 0.71 5.58 -26.43
CA VAL A 285 0.35 6.18 -27.72
C VAL A 285 -0.72 5.39 -28.48
N PHE A 286 -1.23 4.29 -27.92
CA PHE A 286 -2.22 3.45 -28.57
C PHE A 286 -3.54 4.21 -28.77
N ASN A 287 -4.00 4.25 -30.02
CA ASN A 287 -5.27 4.85 -30.39
C ASN A 287 -5.86 4.16 -31.63
N GLY A 288 -5.63 2.85 -31.75
CA GLY A 288 -6.10 2.02 -32.87
C GLY A 288 -7.60 1.74 -32.81
N ASP A 289 -8.28 1.78 -33.95
CA ASP A 289 -9.71 1.47 -34.04
C ASP A 289 -9.96 -0.04 -33.84
N ILE A 290 -10.63 -0.38 -32.74
CA ILE A 290 -11.04 -1.74 -32.36
C ILE A 290 -12.56 -1.93 -32.38
N SER A 291 -13.30 -1.03 -33.02
CA SER A 291 -14.77 -1.03 -33.03
C SER A 291 -15.43 -2.27 -33.65
N GLN A 292 -14.66 -3.08 -34.38
CA GLN A 292 -15.15 -4.28 -35.07
C GLN A 292 -14.91 -5.58 -34.29
N TRP A 293 -14.28 -5.50 -33.11
CA TRP A 293 -14.04 -6.66 -32.28
C TRP A 293 -15.35 -7.26 -31.74
N ASP A 294 -15.44 -8.58 -31.78
CA ASP A 294 -16.49 -9.34 -31.09
C ASP A 294 -16.01 -9.64 -29.68
N THR A 295 -16.51 -8.91 -28.69
CA THR A 295 -16.18 -9.08 -27.27
C THR A 295 -17.26 -9.87 -26.51
N SER A 296 -18.20 -10.51 -27.20
CA SER A 296 -19.33 -11.20 -26.56
C SER A 296 -18.91 -12.36 -25.65
N SER A 297 -17.68 -12.87 -25.80
CA SER A 297 -17.10 -13.90 -24.93
C SER A 297 -16.26 -13.36 -23.77
N VAL A 298 -15.95 -12.06 -23.74
CA VAL A 298 -15.02 -11.46 -22.78
C VAL A 298 -15.64 -11.40 -21.37
N GLN A 299 -14.87 -11.84 -20.39
CA GLN A 299 -15.25 -11.85 -18.97
C GLN A 299 -14.38 -10.90 -18.14
N TYR A 300 -13.09 -10.81 -18.49
CA TYR A 300 -12.08 -10.01 -17.79
C TYR A 300 -11.57 -8.88 -18.70
N MET A 301 -11.81 -7.63 -18.30
CA MET A 301 -11.47 -6.42 -19.06
C MET A 301 -10.95 -5.29 -18.16
N TYR A 302 -10.61 -5.59 -16.90
CA TYR A 302 -10.04 -4.61 -15.96
C TYR A 302 -8.68 -4.12 -16.46
N SER A 303 -8.35 -2.86 -16.17
CA SER A 303 -7.14 -2.15 -16.61
C SER A 303 -6.84 -2.19 -18.12
N MET A 304 -7.77 -2.58 -18.99
CA MET A 304 -7.48 -2.80 -20.41
C MET A 304 -6.84 -1.59 -21.11
N PHE A 305 -7.20 -0.37 -20.71
CA PHE A 305 -6.66 0.89 -21.26
C PHE A 305 -6.03 1.78 -20.17
N GLU A 306 -5.63 1.20 -19.05
CA GLU A 306 -4.96 1.95 -17.97
C GLU A 306 -3.67 2.63 -18.51
N SER A 307 -3.46 3.90 -18.21
CA SER A 307 -2.35 4.73 -18.73
C SER A 307 -2.18 4.71 -20.27
N ALA A 308 -3.20 4.32 -21.04
CA ALA A 308 -3.23 4.47 -22.49
C ALA A 308 -3.59 5.93 -22.86
N TYR A 309 -2.67 6.84 -22.56
CA TYR A 309 -2.89 8.29 -22.55
C TYR A 309 -3.57 8.86 -23.81
N ALA A 310 -3.24 8.32 -24.98
CA ALA A 310 -3.76 8.77 -26.27
C ALA A 310 -5.09 8.12 -26.70
N PHE A 311 -5.57 7.09 -25.98
CA PHE A 311 -6.69 6.28 -26.42
C PHE A 311 -8.01 7.05 -26.39
N ASN A 312 -8.67 7.16 -27.55
CA ASN A 312 -9.94 7.87 -27.68
C ASN A 312 -10.77 7.35 -28.87
N GLN A 313 -10.79 6.04 -29.09
CA GLN A 313 -11.53 5.41 -30.20
C GLN A 313 -12.95 4.99 -29.82
N ASN A 314 -13.86 5.04 -30.79
CA ASN A 314 -15.25 4.68 -30.57
C ASN A 314 -15.39 3.16 -30.33
N ILE A 315 -15.66 2.81 -29.08
CA ILE A 315 -15.86 1.44 -28.61
C ILE A 315 -17.31 1.15 -28.19
N SER A 316 -18.27 1.97 -28.66
CA SER A 316 -19.69 1.81 -28.35
C SER A 316 -20.30 0.46 -28.76
N GLN A 317 -19.65 -0.26 -29.69
CA GLN A 317 -20.13 -1.53 -30.23
C GLN A 317 -19.60 -2.76 -29.49
N LEU A 318 -18.65 -2.58 -28.56
CA LEU A 318 -18.16 -3.70 -27.76
C LEU A 318 -19.31 -4.26 -26.90
N ASP A 319 -19.45 -5.58 -26.92
CA ASP A 319 -20.39 -6.31 -26.07
C ASP A 319 -19.72 -6.54 -24.69
N THR A 320 -20.32 -5.95 -23.65
CA THR A 320 -19.87 -6.07 -22.26
C THR A 320 -20.77 -6.97 -21.41
N SER A 321 -21.76 -7.64 -22.02
CA SER A 321 -22.81 -8.38 -21.31
C SER A 321 -22.32 -9.57 -20.48
N ASN A 322 -21.07 -9.99 -20.67
CA ASN A 322 -20.41 -11.03 -19.89
C ASN A 322 -19.29 -10.52 -18.96
N VAL A 323 -18.98 -9.22 -19.02
CA VAL A 323 -17.94 -8.61 -18.18
C VAL A 323 -18.45 -8.48 -16.75
N THR A 324 -17.64 -8.91 -15.79
CA THR A 324 -17.93 -8.78 -14.36
C THR A 324 -17.05 -7.75 -13.65
N ASP A 325 -15.94 -7.38 -14.29
CA ASP A 325 -14.91 -6.53 -13.72
C ASP A 325 -14.45 -5.48 -14.73
N MET A 326 -14.60 -4.20 -14.35
CA MET A 326 -14.19 -3.02 -15.11
C MET A 326 -13.31 -2.09 -14.24
N GLU A 327 -12.71 -2.63 -13.17
CA GLU A 327 -11.76 -1.89 -12.34
C GLU A 327 -10.63 -1.32 -13.21
N ASP A 328 -10.23 -0.07 -12.94
CA ASP A 328 -9.13 0.63 -13.62
C ASP A 328 -9.20 0.73 -15.16
N MET A 329 -10.32 0.35 -15.80
CA MET A 329 -10.36 0.12 -17.25
C MET A 329 -9.86 1.32 -18.09
N PHE A 330 -10.12 2.55 -17.63
CA PHE A 330 -9.64 3.80 -18.24
C PHE A 330 -8.85 4.66 -17.24
N TYR A 331 -8.26 4.07 -16.21
CA TYR A 331 -7.42 4.80 -15.26
C TYR A 331 -6.28 5.51 -16.02
N GLU A 332 -6.08 6.81 -15.80
CA GLU A 332 -5.13 7.65 -16.54
C GLU A 332 -5.28 7.67 -18.07
N ALA A 333 -6.40 7.21 -18.64
CA ALA A 333 -6.67 7.36 -20.07
C ALA A 333 -7.06 8.82 -20.40
N TYR A 334 -6.10 9.76 -20.27
CA TYR A 334 -6.32 11.21 -20.27
C TYR A 334 -7.20 11.73 -21.40
N ALA A 335 -7.04 11.18 -22.62
CA ALA A 335 -7.76 11.62 -23.81
C ALA A 335 -9.16 10.98 -23.98
N PHE A 336 -9.51 9.95 -23.22
CA PHE A 336 -10.69 9.13 -23.46
C PHE A 336 -11.99 9.89 -23.19
N ASN A 337 -12.84 10.01 -24.22
CA ASN A 337 -14.16 10.67 -24.09
C ASN A 337 -15.16 10.17 -25.15
N GLN A 338 -15.31 8.85 -25.26
CA GLN A 338 -16.19 8.23 -26.25
C GLN A 338 -17.51 7.78 -25.66
N ASN A 339 -18.52 7.57 -26.52
CA ASN A 339 -19.84 7.12 -26.09
C ASN A 339 -19.82 5.62 -25.75
N ILE A 340 -20.02 5.32 -24.47
CA ILE A 340 -20.12 3.95 -23.91
C ILE A 340 -21.42 3.72 -23.14
N GLY A 341 -22.39 4.63 -23.26
CA GLY A 341 -23.65 4.56 -22.52
C GLY A 341 -24.56 3.38 -22.91
N LEU A 342 -24.25 2.68 -24.01
CA LEU A 342 -25.00 1.53 -24.50
C LEU A 342 -24.43 0.17 -24.03
N TRP A 343 -23.34 0.18 -23.27
CA TRP A 343 -22.77 -1.02 -22.69
C TRP A 343 -23.74 -1.68 -21.69
N ASP A 344 -23.77 -3.02 -21.70
CA ASP A 344 -24.49 -3.81 -20.71
C ASP A 344 -23.59 -4.01 -19.49
N THR A 345 -23.91 -3.32 -18.39
CA THR A 345 -23.17 -3.40 -17.12
C THR A 345 -23.86 -4.28 -16.08
N SER A 346 -24.94 -4.98 -16.44
CA SER A 346 -25.83 -5.68 -15.48
C SER A 346 -25.13 -6.77 -14.64
N LYS A 347 -23.99 -7.29 -15.12
CA LYS A 347 -23.16 -8.28 -14.41
C LYS A 347 -21.93 -7.70 -13.70
N VAL A 348 -21.62 -6.42 -13.92
CA VAL A 348 -20.41 -5.80 -13.36
C VAL A 348 -20.54 -5.65 -11.85
N THR A 349 -19.52 -6.08 -11.13
CA THR A 349 -19.43 -5.96 -9.66
C THR A 349 -18.33 -5.01 -9.19
N TYR A 350 -17.30 -4.78 -10.02
CA TYR A 350 -16.14 -3.92 -9.74
C TYR A 350 -16.07 -2.79 -10.80
N MET A 351 -16.06 -1.54 -10.32
CA MET A 351 -15.91 -0.31 -11.12
C MET A 351 -15.00 0.71 -10.41
N SER A 352 -14.24 0.28 -9.39
CA SER A 352 -13.30 1.17 -8.71
C SER A 352 -12.32 1.75 -9.71
N TYR A 353 -11.96 3.03 -9.56
CA TYR A 353 -11.01 3.74 -10.42
C TYR A 353 -11.28 3.70 -11.95
N MET A 354 -12.45 3.22 -12.40
CA MET A 354 -12.71 2.96 -13.82
C MET A 354 -12.40 4.16 -14.73
N PHE A 355 -12.64 5.39 -14.25
CA PHE A 355 -12.30 6.65 -14.92
C PHE A 355 -11.37 7.54 -14.09
N GLY A 356 -10.65 6.98 -13.12
CA GLY A 356 -9.68 7.71 -12.32
C GLY A 356 -8.64 8.36 -13.24
N SER A 357 -8.39 9.66 -13.08
CA SER A 357 -7.51 10.46 -13.94
C SER A 357 -7.86 10.44 -15.44
N ALA A 358 -9.06 10.01 -15.85
CA ALA A 358 -9.56 10.16 -17.22
C ALA A 358 -10.03 11.60 -17.46
N GLU A 359 -9.09 12.55 -17.50
CA GLU A 359 -9.32 14.00 -17.41
C GLU A 359 -10.36 14.54 -18.41
N ALA A 360 -10.40 14.01 -19.64
CA ALA A 360 -11.31 14.43 -20.69
C ALA A 360 -12.69 13.76 -20.63
N PHE A 361 -12.87 12.71 -19.82
CA PHE A 361 -14.06 11.87 -19.85
C PHE A 361 -15.29 12.64 -19.39
N ASN A 362 -16.32 12.66 -20.24
CA ASN A 362 -17.62 13.23 -19.94
C ASN A 362 -18.73 12.54 -20.77
N GLY A 363 -18.56 11.25 -21.06
CA GLY A 363 -19.52 10.45 -21.84
C GLY A 363 -20.77 10.08 -21.04
N ASP A 364 -21.95 10.14 -21.66
CA ASP A 364 -23.22 9.79 -20.99
C ASP A 364 -23.26 8.29 -20.66
N ILE A 365 -23.32 7.99 -19.36
CA ILE A 365 -23.40 6.65 -18.76
C ILE A 365 -24.65 6.49 -17.89
N SER A 366 -25.66 7.34 -18.10
CA SER A 366 -26.89 7.36 -17.32
C SER A 366 -27.73 6.08 -17.42
N GLN A 367 -27.53 5.29 -18.49
CA GLN A 367 -28.30 4.08 -18.78
C GLN A 367 -27.68 2.79 -18.24
N TRP A 368 -26.52 2.87 -17.59
CA TRP A 368 -25.86 1.71 -17.01
C TRP A 368 -26.70 1.11 -15.87
N ASP A 369 -26.76 -0.22 -15.84
CA ASP A 369 -27.32 -1.00 -14.73
C ASP A 369 -26.22 -1.20 -13.68
N THR A 370 -26.31 -0.48 -12.57
CA THR A 370 -25.37 -0.58 -11.45
C THR A 370 -25.87 -1.48 -10.33
N SER A 371 -27.01 -2.17 -10.50
CA SER A 371 -27.66 -2.94 -9.44
C SER A 371 -26.81 -4.11 -8.93
N SER A 372 -25.79 -4.54 -9.69
CA SER A 372 -24.83 -5.58 -9.29
C SER A 372 -23.55 -5.04 -8.67
N VAL A 373 -23.24 -3.75 -8.83
CA VAL A 373 -21.98 -3.12 -8.43
C VAL A 373 -21.83 -3.15 -6.91
N LYS A 374 -20.61 -3.45 -6.45
CA LYS A 374 -20.24 -3.49 -5.02
C LYS A 374 -19.10 -2.54 -4.69
N TYR A 375 -18.18 -2.36 -5.63
CA TYR A 375 -16.97 -1.56 -5.48
C TYR A 375 -16.95 -0.47 -6.55
N MET A 376 -16.93 0.79 -6.13
CA MET A 376 -16.95 1.95 -7.03
C MET A 376 -16.22 3.18 -6.43
N TYR A 377 -15.35 2.94 -5.44
CA TYR A 377 -14.56 4.02 -4.84
C TYR A 377 -13.58 4.56 -5.89
N SER A 378 -13.25 5.84 -5.79
CA SER A 378 -12.35 6.54 -6.74
C SER A 378 -12.76 6.49 -8.23
N MET A 379 -13.99 6.05 -8.55
CA MET A 379 -14.41 5.81 -9.95
C MET A 379 -14.21 7.03 -10.87
N PHE A 380 -14.38 8.25 -10.36
CA PHE A 380 -14.16 9.51 -11.09
C PHE A 380 -13.11 10.41 -10.41
N GLU A 381 -12.20 9.83 -9.64
CA GLU A 381 -11.05 10.56 -9.08
C GLU A 381 -10.33 11.31 -10.21
N SER A 382 -10.05 12.60 -10.06
CA SER A 382 -9.36 13.45 -11.04
C SER A 382 -9.95 13.42 -12.47
N ALA A 383 -11.20 12.99 -12.64
CA ALA A 383 -11.93 13.08 -13.90
C ALA A 383 -12.44 14.53 -14.11
N TYR A 384 -11.52 15.45 -14.38
CA TYR A 384 -11.76 16.90 -14.34
C TYR A 384 -13.00 17.39 -15.10
N SER A 385 -13.30 16.76 -16.25
CA SER A 385 -14.41 17.15 -17.13
C SER A 385 -15.74 16.47 -16.82
N PHE A 386 -15.77 15.48 -15.93
CA PHE A 386 -16.92 14.61 -15.74
C PHE A 386 -18.09 15.35 -15.07
N ASN A 387 -19.25 15.38 -15.73
CA ASN A 387 -20.45 16.03 -15.22
C ASN A 387 -21.75 15.42 -15.80
N GLN A 388 -21.82 14.09 -15.91
CA GLN A 388 -22.97 13.38 -16.50
C GLN A 388 -23.97 12.88 -15.45
N ASN A 389 -25.25 12.84 -15.85
CA ASN A 389 -26.34 12.49 -14.94
C ASN A 389 -26.32 11.00 -14.57
N ILE A 390 -25.90 10.71 -13.34
CA ILE A 390 -25.82 9.37 -12.75
C ILE A 390 -26.81 9.18 -11.59
N GLY A 391 -27.78 10.09 -11.43
CA GLY A 391 -28.73 10.08 -10.32
C GLY A 391 -29.71 8.90 -10.30
N GLN A 392 -29.77 8.11 -11.39
CA GLN A 392 -30.66 6.94 -11.50
C GLN A 392 -29.96 5.61 -11.18
N TRP A 393 -28.67 5.64 -10.85
CA TRP A 393 -27.92 4.44 -10.48
C TRP A 393 -28.43 3.84 -9.17
N ASP A 394 -28.45 2.51 -9.12
CA ASP A 394 -28.69 1.73 -7.90
C ASP A 394 -27.37 1.62 -7.13
N THR A 395 -27.31 2.24 -5.96
CA THR A 395 -26.14 2.23 -5.05
C THR A 395 -26.37 1.37 -3.80
N SER A 396 -27.48 0.61 -3.72
CA SER A 396 -27.93 -0.09 -2.52
C SER A 396 -26.99 -1.20 -2.01
N LYS A 397 -25.98 -1.58 -2.82
CA LYS A 397 -24.97 -2.58 -2.48
C LYS A 397 -23.61 -1.98 -2.10
N ILE A 398 -23.42 -0.69 -2.29
CA ILE A 398 -22.14 -0.01 -2.12
C ILE A 398 -21.87 0.25 -0.64
N THR A 399 -20.65 -0.04 -0.20
CA THR A 399 -20.20 0.23 1.18
C THR A 399 -19.09 1.27 1.26
N ASN A 400 -18.39 1.52 0.16
CA ASN A 400 -17.29 2.49 0.07
C ASN A 400 -17.53 3.45 -1.10
N MET A 401 -17.58 4.75 -0.82
CA MET A 401 -17.66 5.86 -1.78
C MET A 401 -16.50 6.85 -1.62
N GLU A 402 -15.42 6.42 -0.95
CA GLU A 402 -14.19 7.19 -0.79
C GLU A 402 -13.66 7.66 -2.16
N ASP A 403 -13.18 8.89 -2.20
CA ASP A 403 -12.60 9.54 -3.39
C ASP A 403 -13.47 9.56 -4.66
N MET A 404 -14.76 9.19 -4.59
CA MET A 404 -15.55 8.92 -5.79
C MET A 404 -15.56 10.07 -6.81
N PHE A 405 -15.52 11.32 -6.34
CA PHE A 405 -15.42 12.54 -7.15
C PHE A 405 -14.25 13.43 -6.69
N TYR A 406 -13.22 12.86 -6.07
CA TYR A 406 -12.01 13.57 -5.69
C TYR A 406 -11.46 14.32 -6.90
N ARG A 407 -11.29 15.65 -6.82
CA ARG A 407 -10.86 16.54 -7.90
C ARG A 407 -11.67 16.45 -9.20
N ALA A 408 -12.90 15.96 -9.19
CA ALA A 408 -13.80 16.04 -10.33
C ALA A 408 -14.35 17.48 -10.47
N TYR A 409 -13.48 18.40 -10.91
CA TYR A 409 -13.70 19.86 -10.87
C TYR A 409 -15.05 20.32 -11.44
N ALA A 410 -15.55 19.65 -12.47
CA ALA A 410 -16.80 20.02 -13.15
C ALA A 410 -18.07 19.37 -12.57
N PHE A 411 -17.96 18.41 -11.65
CA PHE A 411 -19.07 17.56 -11.24
C PHE A 411 -20.12 18.33 -10.41
N ASN A 412 -21.37 18.35 -10.87
CA ASN A 412 -22.49 18.98 -10.16
C ASN A 412 -23.85 18.39 -10.54
N GLN A 413 -23.97 17.06 -10.56
CA GLN A 413 -25.20 16.37 -10.94
C GLN A 413 -26.04 15.97 -9.72
N ASN A 414 -27.33 15.73 -9.96
CA ASN A 414 -28.25 15.33 -8.90
C ASN A 414 -28.08 13.84 -8.54
N ILE A 415 -27.53 13.58 -7.36
CA ILE A 415 -27.29 12.24 -6.79
C ILE A 415 -28.04 12.03 -5.45
N GLY A 416 -28.96 12.93 -5.10
CA GLY A 416 -29.68 12.88 -3.83
C GLY A 416 -30.65 11.70 -3.68
N GLN A 417 -30.84 10.90 -4.74
CA GLN A 417 -31.70 9.70 -4.72
C GLN A 417 -30.93 8.39 -4.51
N TRP A 418 -29.60 8.46 -4.38
CA TRP A 418 -28.80 7.28 -4.08
C TRP A 418 -29.12 6.70 -2.70
N ASP A 419 -29.14 5.36 -2.63
CA ASP A 419 -29.24 4.63 -1.37
C ASP A 419 -27.84 4.53 -0.75
N THR A 420 -27.62 5.27 0.33
CA THR A 420 -26.35 5.30 1.09
C THR A 420 -26.41 4.50 2.39
N SER A 421 -27.50 3.77 2.66
CA SER A 421 -27.76 3.14 3.97
C SER A 421 -26.69 2.13 4.41
N ARG A 422 -25.90 1.61 3.47
CA ARG A 422 -24.79 0.67 3.71
C ARG A 422 -23.40 1.29 3.64
N VAL A 423 -23.30 2.56 3.27
CA VAL A 423 -22.02 3.24 3.08
C VAL A 423 -21.39 3.51 4.44
N THR A 424 -20.14 3.10 4.59
CA THR A 424 -19.34 3.31 5.81
C THR A 424 -18.18 4.28 5.58
N HIS A 425 -17.74 4.47 4.33
CA HIS A 425 -16.62 5.33 3.94
C HIS A 425 -17.10 6.36 2.89
N MET A 426 -16.95 7.64 3.23
CA MET A 426 -17.21 8.81 2.37
C MET A 426 -16.07 9.84 2.46
N ALA A 427 -14.92 9.45 3.00
CA ALA A 427 -13.76 10.35 3.07
C ALA A 427 -13.42 10.85 1.67
N TYR A 428 -13.02 12.11 1.55
CA TYR A 428 -12.57 12.72 0.30
C TYR A 428 -13.55 12.73 -0.88
N MET A 429 -14.80 12.27 -0.70
CA MET A 429 -15.73 11.97 -1.79
C MET A 429 -15.93 13.14 -2.76
N PHE A 430 -15.93 14.38 -2.26
CA PHE A 430 -16.05 15.61 -3.05
C PHE A 430 -14.88 16.57 -2.81
N GLU A 431 -13.73 16.11 -2.30
CA GLU A 431 -12.56 16.97 -2.17
C GLU A 431 -12.22 17.55 -3.54
N GLY A 432 -12.08 18.86 -3.67
CA GLY A 432 -11.76 19.51 -4.93
C GLY A 432 -12.85 19.43 -6.00
N ALA A 433 -14.07 18.96 -5.70
CA ALA A 433 -15.22 19.08 -6.61
C ALA A 433 -15.74 20.54 -6.58
N GLU A 434 -14.97 21.47 -7.14
CA GLU A 434 -15.06 22.92 -6.92
C GLU A 434 -16.47 23.52 -7.09
N VAL A 435 -17.23 23.01 -8.06
CA VAL A 435 -18.57 23.51 -8.41
C VAL A 435 -19.71 22.67 -7.84
N PHE A 436 -19.42 21.60 -7.10
CA PHE A 436 -20.42 20.69 -6.56
C PHE A 436 -21.32 21.41 -5.55
N ASN A 437 -22.63 21.38 -5.78
CA ASN A 437 -23.64 21.94 -4.90
C ASN A 437 -24.97 21.18 -5.03
N GLY A 438 -24.91 19.87 -5.29
CA GLY A 438 -26.08 19.00 -5.45
C GLY A 438 -26.76 18.67 -4.12
N ASP A 439 -28.09 18.65 -4.09
CA ASP A 439 -28.86 18.33 -2.88
C ASP A 439 -28.70 16.83 -2.51
N ILE A 440 -28.13 16.58 -1.33
CA ILE A 440 -27.83 15.25 -0.77
C ILE A 440 -28.45 15.07 0.63
N ASN A 441 -29.47 15.87 0.96
CA ASN A 441 -30.10 15.85 2.28
C ASN A 441 -30.83 14.53 2.62
N GLN A 442 -31.19 13.72 1.62
CA GLN A 442 -31.93 12.47 1.79
C GLN A 442 -31.03 11.25 2.04
N TRP A 443 -29.71 11.42 2.01
CA TRP A 443 -28.79 10.32 2.27
C TRP A 443 -28.93 9.81 3.71
N ASP A 444 -28.94 8.49 3.86
CA ASP A 444 -28.82 7.81 5.15
C ASP A 444 -27.34 7.67 5.48
N THR A 445 -26.87 8.44 6.46
CA THR A 445 -25.47 8.45 6.93
C THR A 445 -25.28 7.65 8.21
N SER A 446 -26.30 6.95 8.71
CA SER A 446 -26.26 6.27 10.02
C SER A 446 -25.18 5.18 10.11
N SER A 447 -24.72 4.65 8.98
CA SER A 447 -23.63 3.66 8.90
C SER A 447 -22.24 4.30 8.71
N VAL A 448 -22.14 5.60 8.41
CA VAL A 448 -20.89 6.26 8.03
C VAL A 448 -19.95 6.40 9.24
N GLN A 449 -18.70 6.01 9.04
CA GLN A 449 -17.62 6.05 10.03
C GLN A 449 -16.53 7.05 9.64
N TYR A 450 -16.23 7.14 8.34
CA TYR A 450 -15.17 7.97 7.78
C TYR A 450 -15.77 9.02 6.82
N MET A 451 -15.63 10.30 7.15
CA MET A 451 -16.11 11.43 6.33
C MET A 451 -15.18 12.67 6.39
N TYR A 452 -13.94 12.48 6.84
CA TYR A 452 -12.93 13.54 6.84
C TYR A 452 -12.64 14.00 5.40
N SER A 453 -12.29 15.28 5.24
CA SER A 453 -12.07 15.95 3.94
C SER A 453 -13.19 15.81 2.89
N MET A 454 -14.39 15.35 3.26
CA MET A 454 -15.45 15.04 2.29
C MET A 454 -15.80 16.22 1.35
N PHE A 455 -15.75 17.46 1.85
CA PHE A 455 -16.02 18.68 1.07
C PHE A 455 -14.83 19.65 1.08
N GLU A 456 -13.62 19.16 1.31
CA GLU A 456 -12.41 19.98 1.24
C GLU A 456 -12.29 20.62 -0.16
N SER A 457 -12.04 21.93 -0.22
CA SER A 457 -11.99 22.72 -1.47
C SER A 457 -13.24 22.59 -2.39
N ALA A 458 -14.38 22.13 -1.89
CA ALA A 458 -15.66 22.16 -2.60
C ALA A 458 -16.26 23.58 -2.54
N TYR A 459 -15.63 24.52 -3.25
CA TYR A 459 -15.84 25.97 -3.10
C TYR A 459 -17.32 26.42 -3.15
N ALA A 460 -18.14 25.78 -3.99
CA ALA A 460 -19.55 26.12 -4.19
C ALA A 460 -20.53 25.42 -3.22
N PHE A 461 -20.08 24.44 -2.44
CA PHE A 461 -20.96 23.58 -1.66
C PHE A 461 -21.65 24.34 -0.53
N ASN A 462 -22.99 24.32 -0.53
CA ASN A 462 -23.80 24.99 0.49
C ASN A 462 -25.19 24.34 0.65
N GLN A 463 -25.28 23.01 0.59
CA GLN A 463 -26.54 22.27 0.71
C GLN A 463 -26.84 21.82 2.14
N ASN A 464 -28.13 21.74 2.46
CA ASN A 464 -28.58 21.41 3.81
C ASN A 464 -28.30 19.93 4.15
N ILE A 465 -27.36 19.71 5.07
CA ILE A 465 -26.96 18.37 5.57
C ILE A 465 -27.21 18.21 7.07
N GLY A 466 -27.99 19.12 7.68
CA GLY A 466 -28.24 19.13 9.12
C GLY A 466 -29.04 17.93 9.66
N GLN A 467 -29.61 17.11 8.78
CA GLN A 467 -30.38 15.91 9.13
C GLN A 467 -29.56 14.62 9.12
N TRP A 468 -28.28 14.69 8.75
CA TRP A 468 -27.39 13.54 8.74
C TRP A 468 -27.16 13.01 10.17
N ASP A 469 -27.13 11.68 10.28
CA ASP A 469 -26.70 10.98 11.49
C ASP A 469 -25.17 10.86 11.48
N THR A 470 -24.51 11.56 12.40
CA THR A 470 -23.05 11.54 12.58
C THR A 470 -22.62 10.73 13.80
N SER A 471 -23.54 10.00 14.45
CA SER A 471 -23.30 9.34 15.75
C SER A 471 -22.25 8.23 15.71
N ASN A 472 -21.83 7.79 14.52
CA ASN A 472 -20.75 6.82 14.31
C ASN A 472 -19.43 7.41 13.82
N VAL A 473 -19.39 8.71 13.55
CA VAL A 473 -18.21 9.41 13.03
C VAL A 473 -17.23 9.70 14.17
N THR A 474 -15.96 9.37 13.96
CA THR A 474 -14.88 9.66 14.91
C THR A 474 -13.92 10.75 14.42
N ASP A 475 -13.94 11.03 13.12
CA ASP A 475 -13.01 11.94 12.46
C ASP A 475 -13.77 12.89 11.53
N MET A 476 -13.62 14.19 11.77
CA MET A 476 -14.19 15.29 10.98
C MET A 476 -13.09 16.26 10.54
N GLU A 477 -11.83 15.83 10.53
CA GLU A 477 -10.70 16.62 10.03
C GLU A 477 -10.97 17.09 8.60
N ASP A 478 -10.63 18.34 8.32
CA ASP A 478 -10.73 18.99 6.99
C ASP A 478 -12.11 18.96 6.30
N MET A 479 -13.19 18.52 6.97
CA MET A 479 -14.46 18.21 6.33
C MET A 479 -15.02 19.34 5.44
N PHE A 480 -14.83 20.60 5.83
CA PHE A 480 -15.20 21.80 5.07
C PHE A 480 -14.02 22.76 4.88
N TYR A 481 -12.79 22.24 4.91
CA TYR A 481 -11.61 23.07 4.65
C TYR A 481 -11.72 23.72 3.27
N GLU A 482 -11.57 25.03 3.17
CA GLU A 482 -11.79 25.82 1.96
C GLU A 482 -13.18 25.72 1.31
N ALA A 483 -14.21 25.20 1.97
CA ALA A 483 -15.58 25.24 1.47
C ALA A 483 -16.18 26.66 1.61
N TYR A 484 -15.71 27.60 0.78
CA TYR A 484 -15.94 29.04 0.94
C TYR A 484 -17.41 29.45 1.09
N ALA A 485 -18.32 28.77 0.40
CA ALA A 485 -19.74 29.07 0.41
C ALA A 485 -20.54 28.43 1.56
N PHE A 486 -19.97 27.46 2.28
CA PHE A 486 -20.71 26.63 3.22
C PHE A 486 -21.19 27.41 4.45
N ASN A 487 -22.51 27.42 4.69
CA ASN A 487 -23.11 28.08 5.85
C ASN A 487 -24.46 27.46 6.24
N GLN A 488 -24.55 26.14 6.27
CA GLN A 488 -25.79 25.43 6.60
C GLN A 488 -25.86 25.04 8.08
N ASN A 489 -27.07 24.80 8.58
CA ASN A 489 -27.28 24.41 9.97
C ASN A 489 -26.91 22.94 10.20
N ILE A 490 -25.86 22.72 11.00
CA ILE A 490 -25.34 21.40 11.41
C ILE A 490 -25.28 21.24 12.93
N GLY A 491 -25.94 22.14 13.68
CA GLY A 491 -25.90 22.14 15.15
C GLY A 491 -26.56 20.92 15.80
N LEU A 492 -27.29 20.11 15.03
CA LEU A 492 -27.96 18.89 15.50
C LEU A 492 -27.12 17.61 15.32
N TRP A 493 -25.92 17.71 14.74
CA TRP A 493 -25.02 16.58 14.60
C TRP A 493 -24.58 16.03 15.96
N ASP A 494 -24.51 14.70 16.06
CA ASP A 494 -23.93 14.01 17.20
C ASP A 494 -22.41 13.93 17.03
N THR A 495 -21.69 14.76 17.76
CA THR A 495 -20.21 14.80 17.76
C THR A 495 -19.61 14.02 18.92
N SER A 496 -20.41 13.29 19.71
CA SER A 496 -19.97 12.69 20.97
C SER A 496 -18.85 11.65 20.81
N LYS A 497 -18.65 11.08 19.61
CA LYS A 497 -17.54 10.16 19.33
C LYS A 497 -16.34 10.80 18.63
N VAL A 498 -16.44 12.06 18.21
CA VAL A 498 -15.42 12.73 17.40
C VAL A 498 -14.18 13.02 18.24
N THR A 499 -13.01 12.68 17.71
CA THR A 499 -11.70 12.96 18.33
C THR A 499 -10.86 13.96 17.55
N TYR A 500 -11.06 14.08 16.23
CA TYR A 500 -10.33 14.97 15.33
C TYR A 500 -11.28 15.98 14.68
N MET A 501 -10.98 17.26 14.83
CA MET A 501 -11.69 18.39 14.21
C MET A 501 -10.71 19.43 13.64
N SER A 502 -9.44 19.05 13.45
CA SER A 502 -8.44 19.93 12.86
C SER A 502 -8.92 20.41 11.50
N TYR A 503 -8.70 21.69 11.18
CA TYR A 503 -9.07 22.31 9.90
C TYR A 503 -10.55 22.21 9.47
N MET A 504 -11.46 21.66 10.29
CA MET A 504 -12.84 21.34 9.88
C MET A 504 -13.57 22.49 9.16
N PHE A 505 -13.35 23.74 9.56
CA PHE A 505 -13.86 24.95 8.91
C PHE A 505 -12.74 25.94 8.53
N GLY A 506 -11.50 25.46 8.41
CA GLY A 506 -10.40 26.29 7.98
C GLY A 506 -10.71 26.87 6.60
N SER A 507 -10.59 28.18 6.44
CA SER A 507 -10.93 28.93 5.24
C SER A 507 -12.39 28.81 4.78
N ALA A 508 -13.32 28.29 5.59
CA ALA A 508 -14.76 28.31 5.30
C ALA A 508 -15.33 29.72 5.56
N GLU A 509 -15.04 30.66 4.65
CA GLU A 509 -15.24 32.10 4.87
C GLU A 509 -16.67 32.51 5.22
N ALA A 510 -17.69 31.85 4.66
CA ALA A 510 -19.10 32.15 4.91
C ALA A 510 -19.67 31.49 6.18
N PHE A 511 -18.97 30.53 6.78
CA PHE A 511 -19.52 29.71 7.85
C PHE A 511 -19.76 30.52 9.12
N ASN A 512 -21.00 30.50 9.60
CA ASN A 512 -21.42 31.11 10.86
C ASN A 512 -22.63 30.35 11.46
N GLY A 513 -22.72 29.03 11.23
CA GLY A 513 -23.80 28.18 11.72
C GLY A 513 -23.66 27.88 13.21
N ASP A 514 -24.77 27.88 13.95
CA ASP A 514 -24.80 27.58 15.39
C ASP A 514 -24.41 26.11 15.65
N ILE A 515 -23.30 25.93 16.36
CA ILE A 515 -22.71 24.64 16.77
C ILE A 515 -22.51 24.57 18.30
N SER A 516 -23.24 25.42 19.04
CA SER A 516 -23.14 25.52 20.50
C SER A 516 -23.51 24.22 21.23
N GLN A 517 -24.29 23.34 20.59
CA GLN A 517 -24.81 22.10 21.17
C GLN A 517 -23.93 20.87 20.94
N TRP A 518 -22.81 21.01 20.23
CA TRP A 518 -21.90 19.89 19.99
C TRP A 518 -21.26 19.38 21.28
N ASP A 519 -21.16 18.06 21.41
CA ASP A 519 -20.39 17.40 22.46
C ASP A 519 -18.93 17.29 22.01
N THR A 520 -18.06 18.11 22.62
CA THR A 520 -16.62 18.13 22.33
C THR A 520 -15.80 17.35 23.36
N SER A 521 -16.43 16.65 24.32
CA SER A 521 -15.76 16.04 25.47
C SER A 521 -14.75 14.94 25.11
N ASN A 522 -14.84 14.39 23.89
CA ASN A 522 -13.90 13.41 23.35
C ASN A 522 -12.89 14.01 22.35
N VAL A 523 -13.04 15.28 21.96
CA VAL A 523 -12.17 15.93 20.98
C VAL A 523 -10.77 16.15 21.55
N LYS A 524 -9.77 15.82 20.74
CA LYS A 524 -8.34 15.89 21.09
C LYS A 524 -7.59 16.93 20.27
N TYR A 525 -7.98 17.13 19.01
CA TYR A 525 -7.29 18.01 18.07
C TYR A 525 -8.28 18.97 17.42
N MET A 526 -8.03 20.27 17.58
CA MET A 526 -8.82 21.38 17.03
C MET A 526 -7.91 22.41 16.32
N SER A 527 -6.70 22.01 15.94
CA SER A 527 -5.76 22.95 15.30
C SER A 527 -6.35 23.44 13.98
N TYR A 528 -6.18 24.73 13.70
CA TYR A 528 -6.71 25.38 12.49
C TYR A 528 -8.24 25.30 12.26
N MET A 529 -9.04 24.78 13.20
CA MET A 529 -10.47 24.48 12.99
C MET A 529 -11.27 25.64 12.39
N PHE A 530 -10.99 26.90 12.76
CA PHE A 530 -11.60 28.12 12.22
C PHE A 530 -10.57 29.10 11.64
N SER A 531 -9.38 28.62 11.26
CA SER A 531 -8.35 29.44 10.63
C SER A 531 -8.92 30.10 9.38
N ASN A 532 -8.81 31.42 9.20
CA ASN A 532 -9.39 32.22 8.11
C ASN A 532 -10.93 32.14 7.97
N ALA A 533 -11.67 31.58 8.94
CA ALA A 533 -13.14 31.58 8.94
C ALA A 533 -13.68 33.00 9.25
N SER A 534 -13.67 33.87 8.24
CA SER A 534 -13.83 35.32 8.43
C SER A 534 -15.21 35.79 8.89
N SER A 535 -16.25 34.95 8.79
CA SER A 535 -17.62 35.25 9.25
C SER A 535 -18.01 34.60 10.57
N PHE A 536 -17.18 33.71 11.13
CA PHE A 536 -17.55 32.89 12.28
C PHE A 536 -17.54 33.68 13.60
N ASP A 537 -18.69 33.74 14.28
CA ASP A 537 -18.87 34.42 15.58
C ASP A 537 -19.98 33.77 16.43
N GLN A 538 -20.06 32.43 16.46
CA GLN A 538 -21.08 31.69 17.24
C GLN A 538 -20.62 31.32 18.65
N ASP A 539 -21.53 31.35 19.62
CA ASP A 539 -21.25 31.05 21.02
C ASP A 539 -20.90 29.56 21.22
N ILE A 540 -19.62 29.31 21.44
CA ILE A 540 -19.03 27.99 21.72
C ILE A 540 -18.46 27.92 23.14
N GLY A 541 -18.84 28.84 24.03
CA GLY A 541 -18.30 28.93 25.38
C GLY A 541 -18.62 27.74 26.29
N GLN A 542 -19.60 26.91 25.92
CA GLN A 542 -20.05 25.74 26.67
C GLN A 542 -19.37 24.42 26.25
N TRP A 543 -18.48 24.45 25.26
CA TRP A 543 -17.73 23.26 24.85
C TRP A 543 -16.83 22.72 25.96
N ASP A 544 -16.78 21.39 26.09
CA ASP A 544 -15.82 20.70 26.95
C ASP A 544 -14.52 20.50 26.20
N THR A 545 -13.50 21.29 26.54
CA THR A 545 -12.16 21.21 25.96
C THR A 545 -11.17 20.45 26.83
N SER A 546 -11.62 19.75 27.88
CA SER A 546 -10.75 19.15 28.89
C SER A 546 -9.79 18.09 28.36
N ARG A 547 -10.04 17.55 27.15
CA ARG A 547 -9.20 16.55 26.48
C ARG A 547 -8.44 17.07 25.25
N VAL A 548 -8.59 18.35 24.93
CA VAL A 548 -7.94 18.93 23.75
C VAL A 548 -6.45 19.15 24.04
N TYR A 549 -5.60 18.57 23.18
CA TYR A 549 -4.14 18.68 23.25
C TYR A 549 -3.60 19.80 22.34
N ASP A 550 -4.28 20.07 21.23
CA ASP A 550 -3.82 21.02 20.21
C ASP A 550 -4.94 21.97 19.80
N MET A 551 -4.72 23.26 20.05
CA MET A 551 -5.56 24.40 19.63
C MET A 551 -4.76 25.40 18.79
N SER A 552 -3.59 24.99 18.28
CA SER A 552 -2.74 25.86 17.48
C SER A 552 -3.49 26.38 16.25
N TYR A 553 -3.34 27.67 15.95
CA TYR A 553 -3.99 28.34 14.82
C TYR A 553 -5.53 28.27 14.76
N MET A 554 -6.22 27.81 15.82
CA MET A 554 -7.66 27.52 15.78
C MET A 554 -8.51 28.70 15.27
N PHE A 555 -8.18 29.95 15.63
CA PHE A 555 -8.84 31.18 15.17
C PHE A 555 -7.86 32.13 14.44
N TYR A 556 -6.80 31.58 13.85
CA TYR A 556 -5.86 32.35 13.05
C TYR A 556 -6.59 33.14 11.97
N ASN A 557 -6.42 34.46 11.86
CA ASN A 557 -7.15 35.32 10.91
C ASN A 557 -8.70 35.30 11.00
N ALA A 558 -9.32 34.75 12.05
CA ALA A 558 -10.77 34.79 12.25
C ALA A 558 -11.21 36.21 12.69
N SER A 559 -11.28 37.13 11.73
CA SER A 559 -11.26 38.58 12.00
C SER A 559 -12.43 39.11 12.84
N VAL A 560 -13.59 38.44 12.81
CA VAL A 560 -14.82 38.85 13.52
C VAL A 560 -15.07 38.10 14.82
N PHE A 561 -14.41 36.96 15.04
CA PHE A 561 -14.67 36.11 16.21
C PHE A 561 -14.41 36.87 17.51
N ASN A 562 -15.42 36.95 18.38
CA ASN A 562 -15.31 37.62 19.66
C ASN A 562 -16.20 37.02 20.76
N GLN A 563 -16.39 35.70 20.74
CA GLN A 563 -17.23 35.01 21.72
C GLN A 563 -16.49 34.69 23.02
N ASP A 564 -17.26 34.60 24.11
CA ASP A 564 -16.73 34.36 25.45
C ASP A 564 -16.50 32.87 25.73
N ILE A 565 -15.24 32.45 25.62
CA ILE A 565 -14.80 31.07 25.85
C ILE A 565 -13.96 30.91 27.13
N ARG A 566 -14.06 31.85 28.08
CA ARG A 566 -13.23 31.87 29.30
C ARG A 566 -13.40 30.63 30.21
N GLN A 567 -14.47 29.86 30.02
CA GLN A 567 -14.83 28.66 30.79
C GLN A 567 -14.18 27.38 30.25
N TRP A 568 -13.56 27.44 29.07
CA TRP A 568 -12.85 26.28 28.52
C TRP A 568 -11.75 25.79 29.46
N ASN A 569 -11.65 24.47 29.59
CA ASN A 569 -10.59 23.82 30.34
C ASN A 569 -9.38 23.60 29.42
N THR A 570 -8.33 24.38 29.62
CA THR A 570 -7.11 24.31 28.81
C THR A 570 -5.97 23.51 29.46
N SER A 571 -6.22 22.80 30.57
CA SER A 571 -5.18 22.12 31.34
C SER A 571 -4.47 20.98 30.58
N SER A 572 -5.13 20.38 29.59
CA SER A 572 -4.54 19.33 28.73
C SER A 572 -3.84 19.88 27.50
N VAL A 573 -3.97 21.17 27.20
CA VAL A 573 -3.44 21.76 25.96
C VAL A 573 -1.91 21.81 26.02
N GLN A 574 -1.28 21.30 24.97
CA GLN A 574 0.17 21.33 24.79
C GLN A 574 0.57 22.44 23.81
N ASP A 575 -0.16 22.59 22.70
CA ASP A 575 0.08 23.62 21.70
C ASP A 575 -1.12 24.56 21.57
N MET A 576 -0.87 25.85 21.80
CA MET A 576 -1.84 26.95 21.61
C MET A 576 -1.26 28.03 20.70
N SER A 577 -0.15 27.75 20.01
CA SER A 577 0.54 28.75 19.20
C SER A 577 -0.37 29.35 18.13
N PHE A 578 -0.26 30.67 17.95
CA PHE A 578 -1.02 31.42 16.94
C PHE A 578 -2.55 31.33 17.03
N MET A 579 -3.12 30.83 18.13
CA MET A 579 -4.57 30.56 18.26
C MET A 579 -5.46 31.75 17.86
N PHE A 580 -5.14 32.98 18.28
CA PHE A 580 -5.89 34.21 17.93
C PHE A 580 -5.05 35.20 17.13
N PHE A 581 -4.02 34.71 16.43
CA PHE A 581 -3.17 35.59 15.64
C PHE A 581 -4.01 36.30 14.58
N ASN A 582 -3.96 37.64 14.56
CA ASN A 582 -4.74 38.49 13.68
C ASN A 582 -6.28 38.31 13.77
N ALA A 583 -6.80 37.77 14.87
CA ALA A 583 -8.24 37.82 15.19
C ALA A 583 -8.63 39.22 15.68
N ASN A 584 -8.83 40.16 14.75
CA ASN A 584 -8.83 41.59 15.05
C ASN A 584 -9.95 42.04 16.01
N SER A 585 -11.11 41.38 15.98
CA SER A 585 -12.24 41.71 16.87
C SER A 585 -12.11 41.11 18.26
N PHE A 586 -11.23 40.12 18.43
CA PHE A 586 -11.14 39.32 19.64
C PHE A 586 -10.53 40.10 20.81
N ASN A 587 -11.33 40.37 21.86
CA ASN A 587 -10.94 41.21 23.00
C ASN A 587 -11.52 40.78 24.36
N GLN A 588 -11.71 39.47 24.57
CA GLN A 588 -12.27 38.89 25.80
C GLN A 588 -11.34 38.99 27.02
N ASP A 589 -11.82 38.59 28.20
CA ASP A 589 -11.06 38.57 29.47
C ASP A 589 -10.71 37.15 29.90
N PHE A 590 -9.46 36.76 29.69
CA PHE A 590 -8.95 35.40 29.91
C PHE A 590 -8.05 35.24 31.14
N CYS A 591 -8.16 36.13 32.13
CA CYS A 591 -7.41 35.97 33.38
C CYS A 591 -7.65 34.60 34.08
N SER A 592 -8.73 33.87 33.78
CA SER A 592 -9.00 32.51 34.29
C SER A 592 -8.00 31.46 33.80
N TRP A 593 -7.43 31.62 32.61
CA TRP A 593 -6.53 30.61 32.02
C TRP A 593 -5.09 30.67 32.57
N LYS A 594 -4.78 31.69 33.39
CA LYS A 594 -3.42 31.98 33.88
C LYS A 594 -2.72 30.79 34.53
N ASP A 595 -3.49 29.91 35.19
CA ASP A 595 -2.95 28.79 35.98
C ASP A 595 -2.45 27.65 35.09
N ASN A 596 -2.84 27.64 33.80
CA ASN A 596 -2.42 26.66 32.80
C ASN A 596 -1.24 27.15 31.94
N PHE A 597 -0.73 28.37 32.16
CA PHE A 597 0.37 28.95 31.39
C PHE A 597 1.75 28.73 32.06
N PRO A 598 2.85 28.64 31.26
CA PRO A 598 2.84 28.55 29.80
C PRO A 598 2.56 27.12 29.32
N TYR A 599 1.84 27.00 28.20
CA TYR A 599 1.75 25.74 27.46
C TYR A 599 3.11 25.37 26.86
N SER A 600 3.28 24.10 26.45
CA SER A 600 4.52 23.62 25.81
C SER A 600 4.89 24.46 24.58
N ASN A 601 3.89 24.89 23.81
CA ASN A 601 4.04 25.91 22.77
C ASN A 601 2.94 26.97 22.91
N SER A 602 3.35 28.21 23.17
CA SER A 602 2.48 29.37 23.40
C SER A 602 2.90 30.59 22.58
N SER A 603 3.53 30.34 21.43
CA SER A 603 4.04 31.38 20.55
C SER A 603 2.91 32.20 19.94
N ASP A 604 2.99 33.52 20.04
CA ASP A 604 2.14 34.48 19.30
C ASP A 604 0.61 34.29 19.41
N ILE A 605 0.13 33.80 20.56
CA ILE A 605 -1.31 33.50 20.79
C ILE A 605 -2.22 34.69 20.43
N PHE A 606 -1.89 35.90 20.89
CA PHE A 606 -2.73 37.10 20.76
C PHE A 606 -2.12 38.18 19.86
N THR A 607 -1.04 37.87 19.13
CA THR A 607 -0.39 38.84 18.25
C THR A 607 -1.40 39.34 17.21
N ASP A 608 -1.47 40.66 17.01
CA ASP A 608 -2.43 41.33 16.10
C ASP A 608 -3.94 41.10 16.37
N SER A 609 -4.31 40.54 17.51
CA SER A 609 -5.71 40.48 17.99
C SER A 609 -6.24 41.84 18.49
N GLY A 610 -7.53 41.89 18.85
CA GLY A 610 -8.17 43.03 19.52
C GLY A 610 -7.83 43.19 21.01
N CYS A 611 -7.05 42.26 21.59
CA CYS A 611 -6.67 42.28 22.99
C CYS A 611 -5.77 43.48 23.35
N ASN A 612 -6.01 44.08 24.52
CA ASN A 612 -5.16 45.16 25.06
C ASN A 612 -3.75 44.65 25.46
N PHE A 613 -3.68 43.42 25.95
CA PHE A 613 -2.44 42.76 26.37
C PHE A 613 -2.18 41.53 25.49
N LYS A 614 -1.26 41.65 24.54
CA LYS A 614 -1.04 40.66 23.47
C LYS A 614 0.09 39.67 23.74
N ALA A 615 0.95 39.98 24.71
CA ALA A 615 2.03 39.07 25.09
C ALA A 615 1.47 37.90 25.90
N ALA A 616 2.01 36.69 25.67
CA ALA A 616 1.77 35.56 26.55
C ALA A 616 2.25 35.91 27.98
N PRO A 617 1.57 35.43 29.03
CA PRO A 617 1.95 35.73 30.40
C PRO A 617 3.33 35.12 30.70
N THR A 618 4.31 35.97 31.02
CA THR A 618 5.67 35.55 31.40
C THR A 618 5.84 35.40 32.92
N THR A 619 4.87 35.89 33.70
CA THR A 619 4.81 35.79 35.18
C THR A 619 3.36 35.72 35.68
N LEU A 620 3.14 35.20 36.89
CA LEU A 620 1.82 35.11 37.56
C LEU A 620 1.08 36.45 37.75
N SER A 621 1.76 37.59 37.53
CA SER A 621 1.18 38.95 37.62
C SER A 621 0.98 39.64 36.27
N SER A 622 1.42 39.03 35.17
CA SER A 622 1.26 39.59 33.83
C SER A 622 -0.15 39.35 33.30
N SER A 623 -0.78 40.41 32.79
CA SER A 623 -2.11 40.34 32.19
C SER A 623 -2.00 39.95 30.73
N PHE A 624 -2.88 39.09 30.24
CA PHE A 624 -2.98 38.66 28.85
C PHE A 624 -4.46 38.64 28.47
N CYS A 625 -4.79 39.14 27.28
CA CYS A 625 -6.15 39.43 26.80
C CYS A 625 -7.14 39.72 27.95
N ALA A 626 -7.06 40.94 28.51
CA ALA A 626 -7.85 41.36 29.66
C ALA A 626 -8.29 42.83 29.53
N VAL A 627 -9.45 43.15 30.10
CA VAL A 627 -10.03 44.51 30.10
C VAL A 627 -9.40 45.40 31.18
N ALA A 628 -8.77 44.80 32.20
CA ALA A 628 -7.97 45.44 33.23
C ALA A 628 -6.79 44.52 33.63
N ASN A 629 -5.89 44.99 34.50
CA ASN A 629 -4.85 44.10 35.02
C ASN A 629 -5.48 42.87 35.69
N CYS A 630 -4.93 41.67 35.49
CA CYS A 630 -5.30 40.47 36.23
C CYS A 630 -4.89 40.65 37.71
N ILE A 631 -5.71 41.40 38.47
CA ILE A 631 -5.45 41.66 39.88
C ILE A 631 -5.82 40.39 40.65
N ILE A 632 -4.85 39.84 41.37
CA ILE A 632 -5.07 38.79 42.37
C ILE A 632 -5.90 39.41 43.50
N SER A 633 -7.24 39.30 43.44
CA SER A 633 -8.06 39.46 44.63
C SER A 633 -7.97 38.17 45.43
N SER A 634 -7.42 38.25 46.64
CA SER A 634 -7.28 37.17 47.60
C SER A 634 -8.61 36.71 48.23
N GLU A 635 -9.71 36.76 47.47
CA GLU A 635 -11.01 36.29 47.92
C GLU A 635 -11.51 35.21 46.96
N SER A 636 -11.11 33.98 47.23
CA SER A 636 -11.82 32.81 46.76
C SER A 636 -13.27 32.89 47.28
N PRO A 637 -14.31 32.78 46.45
CA PRO A 637 -15.60 32.36 46.95
C PRO A 637 -15.40 30.96 47.54
N THR A 638 -15.71 30.82 48.81
CA THR A 638 -15.69 29.55 49.54
C THR A 638 -16.64 28.57 48.86
N ALA A 639 -16.10 27.74 47.96
CA ALA A 639 -16.71 26.45 47.66
C ALA A 639 -16.76 25.68 48.98
N SER A 640 -17.98 25.32 49.38
CA SER A 640 -18.20 24.46 50.55
C SER A 640 -17.35 23.20 50.43
N PRO A 641 -16.82 22.66 51.54
CA PRO A 641 -15.99 21.47 51.48
C PRO A 641 -16.87 20.31 51.01
N ILE A 642 -16.68 19.91 49.75
CA ILE A 642 -17.01 18.56 49.33
C ILE A 642 -16.01 17.69 50.08
N SER A 643 -16.49 16.80 50.94
CA SER A 643 -15.62 15.84 51.61
C SER A 643 -15.04 14.94 50.52
N THR A 644 -13.79 15.17 50.12
CA THR A 644 -13.05 14.25 49.26
C THR A 644 -12.74 13.00 50.08
N CYS A 645 -13.42 11.91 49.76
CA CYS A 645 -13.13 10.60 50.32
C CYS A 645 -12.28 9.84 49.30
N PHE A 646 -11.07 9.46 49.71
CA PHE A 646 -10.19 8.60 48.93
C PHE A 646 -10.42 7.14 49.31
N PRO A 647 -10.37 6.19 48.36
CA PRO A 647 -10.44 4.77 48.68
C PRO A 647 -9.28 4.41 49.60
N ARG A 648 -9.60 3.71 50.71
CA ARG A 648 -8.58 3.21 51.62
C ARG A 648 -8.15 1.82 51.19
N ALA A 649 -6.86 1.61 50.96
CA ALA A 649 -6.32 0.34 50.49
C ALA A 649 -5.02 -0.02 51.22
N SER A 650 -4.80 -1.31 51.41
CA SER A 650 -3.51 -1.87 51.84
C SER A 650 -2.76 -2.57 50.71
N LYS A 651 -3.43 -2.88 49.59
CA LYS A 651 -2.79 -3.48 48.42
C LYS A 651 -3.26 -2.86 47.11
N VAL A 652 -2.36 -2.88 46.13
CA VAL A 652 -2.62 -2.44 44.76
C VAL A 652 -2.23 -3.56 43.81
N LYS A 653 -3.14 -3.95 42.92
CA LYS A 653 -2.95 -5.01 41.94
C LYS A 653 -3.16 -4.50 40.51
N LEU A 654 -2.23 -4.83 39.64
CA LEU A 654 -2.37 -4.75 38.19
C LEU A 654 -2.74 -6.15 37.68
N GLN A 655 -3.78 -6.27 36.87
CA GLN A 655 -4.23 -7.55 36.33
C GLN A 655 -4.58 -7.42 34.85
N SER A 656 -3.95 -8.21 33.99
CA SER A 656 -4.30 -8.20 32.57
C SER A 656 -5.70 -8.78 32.35
N LEU A 657 -6.50 -8.13 31.51
CA LEU A 657 -7.80 -8.64 31.05
C LEU A 657 -7.72 -9.28 29.65
N THR A 658 -6.58 -9.15 28.97
CA THR A 658 -6.34 -9.59 27.58
C THR A 658 -5.33 -10.73 27.48
N ASN A 659 -4.99 -11.37 28.60
CA ASN A 659 -3.92 -12.37 28.73
C ASN A 659 -2.54 -11.85 28.31
N SER A 660 -2.35 -10.53 28.29
CA SER A 660 -1.07 -9.87 28.05
C SER A 660 -0.18 -9.92 29.27
N ARG A 661 1.15 -9.90 29.07
CA ARG A 661 2.13 -9.88 30.16
C ARG A 661 2.15 -8.50 30.83
N ILE A 662 2.30 -8.44 32.14
CA ILE A 662 2.50 -7.18 32.86
C ILE A 662 4.00 -6.87 32.92
N GLN A 663 4.34 -5.67 32.46
CA GLN A 663 5.71 -5.14 32.42
C GLN A 663 5.69 -3.67 32.80
N VAL A 664 6.24 -3.33 33.95
CA VAL A 664 6.18 -1.96 34.50
C VAL A 664 7.54 -1.60 35.08
N PHE A 665 8.03 -0.41 34.74
CA PHE A 665 9.26 0.16 35.31
C PHE A 665 9.01 0.58 36.74
N GLU A 666 7.90 1.27 37.04
CA GLU A 666 7.59 1.71 38.40
C GLU A 666 6.08 1.82 38.61
N VAL A 667 5.62 1.55 39.82
CA VAL A 667 4.25 1.75 40.30
C VAL A 667 4.31 2.60 41.56
N GLU A 668 3.87 3.84 41.43
CA GLU A 668 3.85 4.83 42.49
C GLU A 668 2.42 4.97 43.02
N VAL A 669 2.26 4.91 44.34
CA VAL A 669 0.96 5.01 44.99
C VAL A 669 1.01 6.16 45.96
N TYR A 670 0.23 7.21 45.74
CA TYR A 670 0.30 8.44 46.53
C TYR A 670 -0.76 8.48 47.63
N SER A 671 -0.32 8.80 48.84
CA SER A 671 -1.17 9.11 49.99
C SER A 671 -0.58 10.31 50.72
N SER A 672 -1.38 11.35 50.93
CA SER A 672 -0.96 12.64 51.49
C SER A 672 0.28 13.22 50.79
N GLY A 673 0.28 13.15 49.46
CA GLY A 673 1.38 13.64 48.60
C GLY A 673 2.68 12.85 48.70
N SER A 674 2.70 11.68 49.35
CA SER A 674 3.89 10.82 49.46
C SER A 674 3.68 9.48 48.75
N ASN A 675 4.68 9.03 47.97
CA ASN A 675 4.64 7.69 47.36
C ASN A 675 4.85 6.61 48.44
N VAL A 676 3.77 5.92 48.81
CA VAL A 676 3.75 4.89 49.85
C VAL A 676 4.09 3.49 49.33
N ALA A 677 4.28 3.30 48.02
CA ALA A 677 4.66 2.01 47.43
C ALA A 677 6.17 1.75 47.41
N VAL A 678 7.01 2.79 47.45
CA VAL A 678 8.47 2.64 47.38
C VAL A 678 9.02 1.76 48.51
N GLY A 679 9.83 0.77 48.13
CA GLY A 679 10.49 -0.21 49.01
C GLY A 679 9.55 -1.26 49.61
N LYS A 680 8.29 -1.32 49.18
CA LYS A 680 7.30 -2.27 49.69
C LYS A 680 7.41 -3.65 49.08
N THR A 681 6.73 -4.63 49.69
CA THR A 681 6.79 -6.01 49.22
C THR A 681 5.84 -6.19 48.05
N ALA A 682 6.40 -6.43 46.86
CA ALA A 682 5.62 -6.75 45.66
C ALA A 682 5.76 -8.23 45.27
N THR A 683 4.69 -8.78 44.70
CA THR A 683 4.61 -10.13 44.14
C THR A 683 3.96 -10.10 42.76
N GLN A 684 4.11 -11.16 41.97
CA GLN A 684 3.53 -11.26 40.63
C GLN A 684 3.19 -12.71 40.30
N SER A 685 2.28 -12.93 39.35
CA SER A 685 1.79 -14.24 38.91
C SER A 685 2.92 -15.23 38.57
N SER A 686 3.94 -14.75 37.88
CA SER A 686 5.15 -15.49 37.53
C SER A 686 6.27 -14.54 37.15
N THR A 687 7.53 -14.98 37.16
CA THR A 687 8.68 -14.16 36.72
C THR A 687 9.23 -14.69 35.40
N TYR A 688 9.31 -13.83 34.37
CA TYR A 688 9.79 -14.25 33.05
C TYR A 688 11.19 -14.86 33.12
N LYS A 689 11.30 -16.14 32.71
CA LYS A 689 12.53 -16.96 32.73
C LYS A 689 13.18 -17.09 34.13
N SER A 690 12.43 -16.88 35.21
CA SER A 690 12.93 -16.92 36.61
C SER A 690 14.16 -16.02 36.86
N LYS A 691 14.31 -14.93 36.10
CA LYS A 691 15.43 -14.00 36.24
C LYS A 691 15.19 -13.05 37.41
N SER A 692 16.11 -13.02 38.38
CA SER A 692 16.05 -12.08 39.52
C SER A 692 16.03 -10.60 39.10
N LYS A 693 16.56 -10.28 37.91
CA LYS A 693 16.53 -8.94 37.31
C LYS A 693 15.15 -8.51 36.77
N LEU A 694 14.10 -9.32 36.94
CA LEU A 694 12.73 -9.06 36.48
C LEU A 694 11.70 -9.29 37.59
N ALA A 695 12.16 -9.32 38.84
CA ALA A 695 11.33 -9.61 40.01
C ALA A 695 10.32 -8.48 40.30
N ALA A 696 9.23 -8.82 40.98
CA ALA A 696 8.13 -7.89 41.25
C ALA A 696 8.55 -6.62 41.99
N GLY A 697 9.48 -6.75 42.95
CA GLY A 697 9.97 -5.63 43.75
C GLY A 697 10.73 -4.55 42.97
N LEU A 698 11.11 -4.82 41.71
CA LEU A 698 11.79 -3.83 40.86
C LEU A 698 10.85 -2.74 40.33
N ALA A 699 9.53 -2.92 40.45
CA ALA A 699 8.55 -1.90 40.06
C ALA A 699 8.16 -0.98 41.23
N VAL A 700 8.83 -1.10 42.36
CA VAL A 700 8.61 -0.26 43.56
C VAL A 700 9.95 0.07 44.22
N ASP A 701 11.06 0.02 43.48
CA ASP A 701 12.41 0.25 44.02
C ASP A 701 12.86 1.72 43.92
N GLY A 702 12.01 2.58 43.34
CA GLY A 702 12.26 4.00 43.12
C GLY A 702 13.22 4.28 41.96
N GLN A 703 13.49 3.32 41.08
CA GLN A 703 14.40 3.47 39.95
C GLN A 703 13.71 3.20 38.61
N ALA A 704 13.52 4.25 37.80
CA ALA A 704 12.94 4.16 36.46
C ALA A 704 13.75 3.34 35.42
N GLY A 705 14.88 2.73 35.82
CA GLY A 705 15.76 1.92 34.97
C GLY A 705 15.66 0.41 35.17
N THR A 706 14.94 -0.04 36.20
CA THR A 706 14.67 -1.44 36.54
C THR A 706 13.17 -1.72 36.37
N PHE A 707 12.78 -2.96 36.03
CA PHE A 707 11.37 -3.25 35.76
C PHE A 707 10.97 -4.68 36.17
N SER A 708 9.70 -4.84 36.53
CA SER A 708 9.05 -6.14 36.71
C SER A 708 8.55 -6.70 35.38
N HIS A 709 8.58 -8.02 35.20
CA HIS A 709 8.05 -8.66 33.99
C HIS A 709 7.47 -10.07 34.25
N THR A 710 6.18 -10.27 33.96
CA THR A 710 5.51 -11.58 34.08
C THR A 710 5.80 -12.52 32.91
N ALA A 711 5.73 -13.84 33.10
CA ALA A 711 6.04 -14.79 32.04
C ALA A 711 4.93 -14.88 30.97
N SER A 712 5.29 -15.28 29.75
CA SER A 712 4.33 -15.50 28.64
C SER A 712 3.29 -16.59 28.91
N SER A 713 3.60 -17.49 29.83
CA SER A 713 2.85 -18.72 30.08
C SER A 713 1.67 -18.53 31.03
N ASP A 714 1.47 -17.32 31.55
CA ASP A 714 0.37 -17.05 32.46
C ASP A 714 -0.95 -17.08 31.69
N SER A 715 -1.93 -17.82 32.20
CA SER A 715 -3.32 -17.71 31.72
C SER A 715 -3.94 -16.36 32.08
N THR A 716 -3.43 -15.69 33.12
CA THR A 716 -3.81 -14.33 33.52
C THR A 716 -2.65 -13.70 34.29
N SER A 717 -1.87 -12.82 33.64
CA SER A 717 -0.76 -12.14 34.32
C SER A 717 -1.26 -11.08 35.30
N TRP A 718 -0.62 -11.00 36.47
CA TRP A 718 -0.88 -9.96 37.46
C TRP A 718 0.40 -9.59 38.24
N TRP A 719 0.43 -8.37 38.76
CA TRP A 719 1.45 -7.84 39.66
C TRP A 719 0.75 -7.15 40.83
N GLU A 720 1.25 -7.27 42.05
CA GLU A 720 0.62 -6.73 43.26
C GLU A 720 1.66 -6.22 44.25
N VAL A 721 1.39 -5.08 44.90
CA VAL A 721 2.18 -4.55 46.01
C VAL A 721 1.35 -4.49 47.30
N ASP A 722 1.93 -4.98 48.40
CA ASP A 722 1.43 -4.80 49.76
C ASP A 722 2.07 -3.55 50.37
N LEU A 723 1.25 -2.53 50.62
CA LEU A 723 1.68 -1.23 51.14
C LEU A 723 2.13 -1.30 52.61
N GLY A 724 1.91 -2.42 53.30
CA GLY A 724 2.30 -2.65 54.70
C GLY A 724 1.40 -1.95 55.73
N GLY A 725 0.22 -1.49 55.32
CA GLY A 725 -0.78 -0.82 56.14
C GLY A 725 -1.88 -0.17 55.29
N MET A 726 -2.96 0.31 55.91
CA MET A 726 -4.07 0.97 55.22
C MET A 726 -3.77 2.45 54.93
N PHE A 727 -3.77 2.84 53.65
CA PHE A 727 -3.54 4.22 53.19
C PHE A 727 -4.75 4.77 52.45
N SER A 728 -4.94 6.09 52.51
CA SER A 728 -5.93 6.81 51.70
C SER A 728 -5.30 7.13 50.34
N ILE A 729 -5.71 6.42 49.28
CA ILE A 729 -5.02 6.47 47.99
C ILE A 729 -5.56 7.65 47.16
N GLU A 730 -4.73 8.68 47.00
CA GLU A 730 -5.06 9.91 46.28
C GLU A 730 -4.92 9.74 44.77
N SER A 731 -3.81 9.15 44.36
CA SER A 731 -3.51 8.83 42.96
C SER A 731 -2.54 7.66 42.86
N LEU A 732 -2.45 7.12 41.65
CA LEU A 732 -1.50 6.08 41.29
C LEU A 732 -0.86 6.43 39.94
N LYS A 733 0.46 6.29 39.86
CA LYS A 733 1.23 6.44 38.61
C LYS A 733 1.88 5.11 38.27
N ILE A 734 1.83 4.74 37.00
CA ILE A 734 2.52 3.56 36.46
C ILE A 734 3.43 4.02 35.35
N LEU A 735 4.73 3.85 35.54
CA LEU A 735 5.71 3.98 34.48
C LEU A 735 5.74 2.67 33.68
N ASN A 736 5.17 2.72 32.48
CA ASN A 736 5.06 1.60 31.56
C ASN A 736 6.41 1.29 30.91
N ARG A 737 6.61 0.05 30.45
CA ARG A 737 7.88 -0.34 29.82
C ARG A 737 7.97 0.12 28.36
N TRP A 738 9.01 0.88 28.02
CA TRP A 738 9.39 1.16 26.63
C TRP A 738 10.44 0.17 26.09
N CYS A 739 10.46 0.01 24.76
CA CYS A 739 11.37 -0.84 23.98
C CYS A 739 12.29 0.09 23.15
N GLN A 740 13.59 -0.20 23.00
CA GLN A 740 14.54 0.62 22.23
C GLN A 740 14.60 0.32 20.70
N ASN A 741 13.82 -0.63 20.17
CA ASN A 741 13.77 -0.95 18.72
C ASN A 741 12.32 -0.92 18.19
N SER A 742 12.15 -0.36 16.98
CA SER A 742 10.89 0.15 16.40
C SER A 742 10.18 -0.79 15.41
N THR A 743 10.33 -2.12 15.51
CA THR A 743 9.72 -3.06 14.54
C THR A 743 8.66 -4.01 15.13
N ASP A 744 8.12 -3.70 16.32
CA ASP A 744 7.02 -4.47 16.92
C ASP A 744 5.74 -3.60 17.03
N PRO A 745 4.74 -3.77 16.14
CA PRO A 745 3.48 -3.03 16.21
C PRO A 745 2.64 -3.36 17.46
N THR A 746 3.03 -4.37 18.26
CA THR A 746 2.47 -4.71 19.59
C THR A 746 3.42 -4.38 20.75
N GLY A 747 4.33 -3.42 20.53
CA GLY A 747 5.51 -3.13 21.35
C GLY A 747 5.31 -3.03 22.86
N CYS A 748 6.41 -2.95 23.62
CA CYS A 748 6.39 -3.01 25.10
C CYS A 748 5.29 -2.14 25.75
N LEU A 749 5.04 -0.93 25.21
CA LEU A 749 4.05 0.03 25.72
C LEU A 749 2.60 -0.46 25.58
N CYS A 750 2.29 -1.29 24.59
CA CYS A 750 0.95 -1.81 24.37
C CYS A 750 0.53 -2.88 25.40
N ARG A 751 1.47 -3.50 26.12
CA ARG A 751 1.20 -4.70 26.93
C ARG A 751 0.45 -4.44 28.23
N LEU A 752 0.43 -3.20 28.70
CA LEU A 752 -0.39 -2.76 29.83
C LEU A 752 -1.82 -2.37 29.39
N SER A 753 -2.08 -2.27 28.09
CA SER A 753 -3.38 -1.86 27.56
C SER A 753 -4.48 -2.81 28.02
N HIS A 754 -5.62 -2.25 28.43
CA HIS A 754 -6.78 -3.01 28.88
C HIS A 754 -6.52 -3.87 30.13
N ALA A 755 -5.44 -3.63 30.89
CA ALA A 755 -5.29 -4.19 32.23
C ALA A 755 -6.20 -3.47 33.23
N ALA A 756 -6.50 -4.10 34.36
CA ALA A 756 -7.20 -3.47 35.47
C ALA A 756 -6.20 -3.06 36.56
N VAL A 757 -6.38 -1.86 37.12
CA VAL A 757 -5.83 -1.46 38.43
C VAL A 757 -6.90 -1.73 39.47
N VAL A 758 -6.54 -2.45 40.53
CA VAL A 758 -7.48 -2.87 41.58
C VAL A 758 -6.89 -2.58 42.95
N LEU A 759 -7.69 -1.95 43.81
CA LEU A 759 -7.35 -1.63 45.19
C LEU A 759 -8.05 -2.61 46.15
N PHE A 760 -7.31 -3.15 47.10
CA PHE A 760 -7.83 -4.05 48.14
C PHE A 760 -7.59 -3.49 49.55
N ASP A 761 -8.52 -3.75 50.46
CA ASP A 761 -8.36 -3.49 51.89
C ASP A 761 -7.52 -4.57 52.60
N GLU A 762 -7.37 -4.43 53.92
CA GLU A 762 -6.60 -5.34 54.77
C GLU A 762 -7.18 -6.76 54.88
N ASN A 763 -8.41 -6.98 54.40
CA ASN A 763 -9.09 -8.28 54.34
C ASN A 763 -9.16 -8.85 52.91
N ASP A 764 -8.35 -8.33 51.99
CA ASP A 764 -8.35 -8.67 50.56
C ASP A 764 -9.71 -8.46 49.88
N GLN A 765 -10.54 -7.54 50.41
CA GLN A 765 -11.80 -7.15 49.77
C GLN A 765 -11.55 -6.07 48.72
N TRP A 766 -12.21 -6.20 47.59
CA TRP A 766 -12.19 -5.21 46.50
C TRP A 766 -12.81 -3.89 46.97
N VAL A 767 -12.05 -2.80 46.91
CA VAL A 767 -12.50 -1.47 47.32
C VAL A 767 -12.75 -0.57 46.11
N PHE A 768 -11.91 -0.69 45.09
CA PHE A 768 -12.01 0.09 43.85
C PHE A 768 -11.28 -0.63 42.72
N GLY A 769 -11.71 -0.43 41.48
CA GLY A 769 -10.95 -0.84 40.32
C GLY A 769 -11.29 -0.01 39.08
N THR A 770 -10.30 0.19 38.23
CA THR A 770 -10.45 0.86 36.93
C THR A 770 -9.72 0.08 35.85
N ILE A 771 -10.14 0.26 34.60
CA ILE A 771 -9.49 -0.35 33.44
C ILE A 771 -8.53 0.68 32.84
N ILE A 772 -7.29 0.29 32.66
CA ILE A 772 -6.28 1.02 31.89
C ILE A 772 -6.69 0.96 30.42
N GLY A 773 -6.82 2.11 29.77
CA GLY A 773 -7.15 2.19 28.34
C GLY A 773 -6.03 1.65 27.43
N ASN A 774 -6.03 2.04 26.16
CA ASN A 774 -4.93 1.72 25.26
C ASN A 774 -3.66 2.48 25.69
N THR A 775 -2.58 1.77 26.02
CA THR A 775 -1.29 2.34 26.43
C THR A 775 -0.24 2.28 25.33
N CYS A 776 -0.58 1.84 24.10
CA CYS A 776 0.34 1.91 22.96
C CYS A 776 0.83 3.36 22.77
N GLY A 777 2.15 3.57 22.82
CA GLY A 777 2.77 4.90 22.74
C GLY A 777 2.75 5.73 24.03
N VAL A 778 2.11 5.24 25.10
CA VAL A 778 1.97 5.95 26.38
C VAL A 778 2.94 5.38 27.42
N LEU A 779 3.95 6.19 27.79
CA LEU A 779 4.99 5.81 28.75
C LEU A 779 4.50 5.86 30.20
N GLU A 780 3.60 6.79 30.53
CA GLU A 780 3.11 7.00 31.89
C GLU A 780 1.59 6.92 31.92
N TYR A 781 1.06 6.08 32.81
CA TYR A 781 -0.37 6.04 33.12
C TYR A 781 -0.58 6.63 34.50
N GLU A 782 -1.43 7.64 34.62
CA GLU A 782 -1.84 8.20 35.89
C GLU A 782 -3.35 8.02 36.07
N SER A 783 -3.74 7.55 37.26
CA SER A 783 -5.12 7.51 37.69
C SER A 783 -5.27 8.32 38.96
N MET A 784 -6.10 9.36 38.90
CA MET A 784 -6.57 10.07 40.08
C MET A 784 -7.86 9.41 40.56
N PHE A 785 -8.03 9.26 41.89
CA PHE A 785 -9.22 8.63 42.47
C PHE A 785 -10.17 9.65 43.15
N PRO A 786 -10.87 10.56 42.44
CA PRO A 786 -11.99 11.28 43.02
C PRO A 786 -13.30 10.51 42.80
N LEU A 787 -13.92 10.01 43.87
CA LEU A 787 -15.29 9.48 43.81
C LEU A 787 -16.32 10.63 43.83
N SER A 788 -17.34 10.56 42.98
CA SER A 788 -18.51 11.43 43.07
C SER A 788 -19.31 11.12 44.35
N ALA A 789 -20.03 12.12 44.88
CA ALA A 789 -20.61 12.17 46.23
C ALA A 789 -21.62 11.06 46.63
N GLY A 790 -21.86 10.04 45.80
CA GLY A 790 -22.86 8.99 46.02
C GLY A 790 -22.37 7.69 46.68
N HIS A 791 -21.07 7.52 47.00
CA HIS A 791 -20.53 6.24 47.50
C HIS A 791 -19.85 6.31 48.88
N CYS A 792 -19.99 7.42 49.61
CA CYS A 792 -19.50 7.51 50.99
C CYS A 792 -20.48 6.85 51.98
N THR A 793 -20.46 5.52 52.10
CA THR A 793 -21.08 4.86 53.26
C THR A 793 -20.10 4.87 54.43
N VAL A 794 -20.44 5.66 55.45
CA VAL A 794 -19.79 5.66 56.77
C VAL A 794 -19.96 4.27 57.41
N ASN A 795 -18.86 3.64 57.80
CA ASN A 795 -18.81 2.78 58.99
C ASN A 795 -17.77 3.34 59.94
#